data_AF-A0A534SQM8-F1
#
_entry.id   AF-A0A534SQM8-F1
#
_cell.length_a   1.000
_cell.length_b   1.000
_cell.length_c   1.000
_cell.angle_alpha   90.00
_cell.angle_beta   90.00
_cell.angle_gamma   90.00
#
_symmetry.space_group_name_H-M   'P 1'
#
loop_
_entity.id
_entity.type
_entity.pdbx_description
1 polymer ?
#
loop_
_entity_poly.entity_id
_entity_poly.type
_entity_poly.pdbx_seq_one_letter_code
_entity_poly.pdbx_strand_id
1 'polypeptide(L)'
;MRHPFASLAALLCIMCCGIGAAGATVLVPMSDADLVRTSHLIVVGHVRRIETRELRDGRLLTEVALAVEQTLKGRLRTGKVVVTSPGGRIGERSVQVYGAPSFAAGERVLVFLKRTPEGRLRTNALALGKYHLDRASVAVPLARRTEPRLDARHLGAFVTQLRALAASEPQDTMPSGRAASRRDEVLQRAVTERFTFLGNPPVRWFDGAVTFRVANAEPALGQATTVGIVGSAFAAWTNVASASIVLGAGPATVPARSVAGGVCDGVNTIQFDDPFGEVSDMVGCSGVLAIGGFCSSGEQMTVNGMTVHRIVEGDVTLNNRVGSCFGATNTAEVLTHELGHAIGLAHPSQNFNEPNPVLKDATMFFVAHFDGRGASVHADDVAGVSALYPVADADADGIPNAADRCPGTPAGAAVGGDGCACADPGHASCDDGNACTSDRCDPATAACVHAARHDGICDAADDSDGDGLVDLVDRCPNTPGGHAVDAAGCACGEAGHASCDDGDACTEDACDRATAACVHTPRDCSDGDPCTADSCDPRSGCHHAAEPDTDGDGVCDPIDPCPRVPHADPTDVDGDGIGDACECRDASPGRCIPALGQASRRCAVEWRPMARPVYSRGLPASIVRCTDGDQACDLDRVAGQCTFRVLVCIDNTDPRFPSCAAPETDAVQVVSPGTRRGTDRVSAANTAALSDALDRLTGVPDECTAPVALVVPTRGKRPGGRAVALRARTRAGTVQSRLRLLCDPAR
;
A
#
# COMPACT_ATOMS: atom_id res chain seq x y z
N MET A 1 3.03 16.62 -61.02
CA MET A 1 1.73 16.29 -60.43
C MET A 1 1.86 14.96 -59.71
N ARG A 2 1.40 14.93 -58.43
CA ARG A 2 0.86 13.79 -57.66
C ARG A 2 1.77 12.58 -57.30
N HIS A 3 2.10 12.55 -55.99
CA HIS A 3 2.20 11.46 -54.99
C HIS A 3 3.04 10.18 -55.26
N PRO A 4 3.71 9.68 -54.19
CA PRO A 4 3.06 8.63 -53.41
C PRO A 4 3.01 8.86 -51.89
N PHE A 5 1.93 8.33 -51.31
CA PHE A 5 1.65 8.06 -49.89
C PHE A 5 2.60 6.96 -49.38
N ALA A 6 3.31 7.17 -48.26
CA ALA A 6 2.94 6.76 -46.89
C ALA A 6 2.83 5.23 -46.68
N SER A 7 3.94 4.61 -46.24
CA SER A 7 3.91 3.36 -45.46
C SER A 7 4.26 3.68 -44.02
N LEU A 8 3.29 3.40 -43.15
CA LEU A 8 3.37 3.44 -41.70
C LEU A 8 4.34 2.35 -41.23
N ALA A 9 5.52 2.72 -40.73
CA ALA A 9 6.32 1.85 -39.88
C ALA A 9 6.07 2.27 -38.44
N ALA A 10 5.19 1.54 -37.75
CA ALA A 10 5.00 1.67 -36.32
C ALA A 10 6.25 1.10 -35.61
N LEU A 11 7.22 1.97 -35.32
CA LEU A 11 8.24 1.69 -34.33
C LEU A 11 7.54 1.67 -32.95
N LEU A 12 7.28 0.48 -32.44
CA LEU A 12 6.93 0.29 -31.03
C LEU A 12 8.20 0.58 -30.22
N CYS A 13 8.34 1.83 -29.79
CA CYS A 13 9.32 2.23 -28.78
C CYS A 13 9.02 1.44 -27.49
N ILE A 14 9.75 0.35 -27.28
CA ILE A 14 9.89 -0.27 -25.96
C ILE A 14 10.50 0.81 -25.06
N MET A 15 9.65 1.46 -24.27
CA MET A 15 10.08 2.23 -23.11
C MET A 15 10.77 1.25 -22.16
N CYS A 16 12.09 1.15 -22.23
CA CYS A 16 12.89 0.82 -21.07
C CYS A 16 12.70 1.95 -20.04
N CYS A 17 11.60 1.90 -19.30
CA CYS A 17 11.51 2.58 -18.01
C CYS A 17 12.55 1.92 -17.11
N GLY A 18 13.64 2.63 -16.86
CA GLY A 18 14.60 2.25 -15.83
C GLY A 18 13.87 2.14 -14.49
N ILE A 19 13.74 0.91 -14.00
CA ILE A 19 13.20 0.63 -12.67
C ILE A 19 14.23 1.14 -11.66
N GLY A 20 13.87 2.22 -10.97
CA GLY A 20 14.65 2.76 -9.87
C GLY A 20 14.40 1.97 -8.59
N ALA A 21 15.50 1.60 -7.93
CA ALA A 21 15.69 1.28 -6.50
C ALA A 21 14.53 0.59 -5.74
N ALA A 22 14.68 -0.72 -5.49
CA ALA A 22 13.86 -1.47 -4.53
C ALA A 22 14.75 -2.29 -3.57
N GLY A 23 14.91 -1.85 -2.33
CA GLY A 23 15.51 -2.67 -1.27
C GLY A 23 14.80 -2.48 0.06
N ALA A 24 13.83 -3.34 0.38
CA ALA A 24 13.26 -3.41 1.73
C ALA A 24 13.15 -4.86 2.20
N THR A 25 12.72 -5.07 3.44
CA THR A 25 12.46 -6.36 4.12
C THR A 25 11.02 -6.26 4.67
N VAL A 26 10.35 -7.37 5.00
CA VAL A 26 8.98 -7.31 5.56
C VAL A 26 8.97 -6.60 6.91
N LEU A 27 8.04 -5.65 7.06
CA LEU A 27 7.89 -4.87 8.28
C LEU A 27 6.43 -4.55 8.60
N VAL A 28 6.22 -4.22 9.87
CA VAL A 28 5.10 -3.41 10.35
C VAL A 28 5.64 -1.99 10.63
N PRO A 29 5.05 -0.92 10.08
CA PRO A 29 5.58 0.43 10.23
C PRO A 29 5.71 0.87 11.71
N MET A 30 6.82 1.51 12.04
CA MET A 30 7.04 2.09 13.38
C MET A 30 6.56 3.55 13.44
N SER A 31 6.02 3.96 14.59
CA SER A 31 5.75 5.38 14.88
C SER A 31 7.05 6.17 15.09
N ASP A 32 7.01 7.50 14.89
CA ASP A 32 8.16 8.36 15.20
C ASP A 32 8.54 8.30 16.68
N ALA A 33 7.55 8.17 17.57
CA ALA A 33 7.78 8.00 19.01
C ALA A 33 8.57 6.71 19.30
N ASP A 34 8.21 5.59 18.67
CA ASP A 34 8.91 4.31 18.85
C ASP A 34 10.31 4.32 18.26
N LEU A 35 10.48 4.92 17.07
CA LEU A 35 11.80 5.13 16.47
C LEU A 35 12.68 6.01 17.35
N VAL A 36 12.14 7.09 17.92
CA VAL A 36 12.87 7.96 18.85
C VAL A 36 13.23 7.21 20.12
N ARG A 37 12.27 6.54 20.76
CA ARG A 37 12.43 5.79 22.01
C ARG A 37 13.51 4.73 21.91
N THR A 38 13.50 3.93 20.84
CA THR A 38 14.44 2.82 20.65
C THR A 38 15.80 3.20 20.06
N SER A 39 15.95 4.45 19.60
CA SER A 39 17.24 4.97 19.14
C SER A 39 18.09 5.47 20.31
N HIS A 40 19.38 5.17 20.27
CA HIS A 40 20.35 5.69 21.24
C HIS A 40 20.92 7.06 20.80
N LEU A 41 20.96 7.30 19.48
CA LEU A 41 21.48 8.52 18.88
C LEU A 41 20.65 8.88 17.67
N ILE A 42 20.27 10.15 17.53
CA ILE A 42 19.59 10.66 16.34
C ILE A 42 20.33 11.89 15.86
N VAL A 43 20.77 11.89 14.60
CA VAL A 43 21.61 12.95 14.05
C VAL A 43 21.17 13.39 12.65
N VAL A 44 21.40 14.67 12.36
CA VAL A 44 21.45 15.23 11.01
C VAL A 44 22.91 15.42 10.63
N GLY A 45 23.31 14.99 9.43
CA GLY A 45 24.69 15.10 8.99
C GLY A 45 24.91 14.81 7.51
N HIS A 46 26.18 14.87 7.10
CA HIS A 46 26.60 14.61 5.73
C HIS A 46 27.42 13.33 5.63
N VAL A 47 27.10 12.49 4.65
CA VAL A 47 27.90 11.33 4.29
C VAL A 47 29.21 11.80 3.69
N ARG A 48 30.33 11.48 4.35
CA ARG A 48 31.68 11.84 3.90
C ARG A 48 32.34 10.73 3.13
N ARG A 49 32.12 9.49 3.54
CA ARG A 49 32.78 8.33 2.96
C ARG A 49 31.98 7.07 3.21
N ILE A 50 32.01 6.18 2.24
CA ILE A 50 31.42 4.83 2.28
C ILE A 50 32.54 3.84 1.94
N GLU A 51 32.75 2.84 2.80
CA GLU A 51 33.77 1.80 2.60
C GLU A 51 33.21 0.44 3.01
N THR A 52 33.33 -0.58 2.16
CA THR A 52 33.11 -1.98 2.58
C THR A 52 34.41 -2.54 3.16
N ARG A 53 34.30 -3.26 4.27
CA ARG A 53 35.39 -3.93 4.96
C ARG A 53 35.09 -5.41 5.13
N GLU A 54 36.08 -6.24 4.85
CA GLU A 54 36.09 -7.64 5.27
C GLU A 54 36.76 -7.75 6.64
N LEU A 55 36.07 -8.34 7.60
CA LEU A 55 36.57 -8.57 8.95
C LEU A 55 37.31 -9.91 9.05
N ARG A 56 38.14 -10.08 10.08
CA ARG A 56 38.89 -11.33 10.33
C ARG A 56 37.99 -12.56 10.51
N ASP A 57 36.76 -12.34 10.96
CA ASP A 57 35.74 -13.38 11.11
C ASP A 57 34.97 -13.65 9.79
N GLY A 58 35.42 -13.10 8.67
CA GLY A 58 34.85 -13.31 7.33
C GLY A 58 33.69 -12.38 6.99
N ARG A 59 33.21 -11.56 7.94
CA ARG A 59 32.06 -10.68 7.72
C ARG A 59 32.35 -9.55 6.76
N LEU A 60 31.41 -9.28 5.85
CA LEU A 60 31.39 -8.02 5.11
C LEU A 60 30.56 -6.98 5.86
N LEU A 61 31.18 -5.84 6.14
CA LEU A 61 30.56 -4.70 6.82
C LEU A 61 30.81 -3.43 6.03
N THR A 62 29.75 -2.71 5.70
CA THR A 62 29.86 -1.38 5.09
C THR A 62 29.81 -0.29 6.14
N GLU A 63 30.80 0.60 6.11
CA GLU A 63 30.92 1.74 6.99
C GLU A 63 30.59 3.04 6.27
N VAL A 64 29.73 3.83 6.91
CA VAL A 64 29.32 5.16 6.45
C VAL A 64 29.80 6.18 7.47
N ALA A 65 30.81 6.96 7.09
CA ALA A 65 31.32 8.05 7.93
C ALA A 65 30.47 9.30 7.75
N LEU A 66 29.83 9.76 8.82
CA LEU A 66 29.00 10.96 8.84
C LEU A 66 29.74 12.11 9.54
N ALA A 67 29.73 13.28 8.91
CA ALA A 67 30.00 14.55 9.58
C ALA A 67 28.68 15.09 10.15
N VAL A 68 28.57 15.15 11.47
CA VAL A 68 27.33 15.51 12.16
C VAL A 68 27.19 17.03 12.16
N GLU A 69 26.05 17.50 11.65
CA GLU A 69 25.61 18.89 11.69
C GLU A 69 24.86 19.18 12.99
N GLN A 70 23.97 18.27 13.38
CA GLN A 70 23.08 18.45 14.51
C GLN A 70 22.79 17.10 15.19
N THR A 71 22.72 17.11 16.51
CA THR A 71 22.26 15.96 17.31
C THR A 71 20.86 16.27 17.86
N LEU A 72 19.91 15.36 17.66
CA LEU A 72 18.52 15.45 18.10
C LEU A 72 18.27 14.67 19.39
N LYS A 73 18.93 13.52 19.54
CA LYS A 73 18.91 12.66 20.75
C LYS A 73 20.31 12.09 20.96
N GLY A 74 20.75 11.99 22.21
CA GLY A 74 22.06 11.47 22.60
C GLY A 74 23.15 12.55 22.59
N ARG A 75 24.33 12.21 23.12
CA ARG A 75 25.49 13.11 23.17
C ARG A 75 26.67 12.52 22.41
N LEU A 76 27.35 13.35 21.62
CA LEU A 76 28.58 13.00 20.91
C LEU A 76 29.74 13.84 21.45
N ARG A 77 30.91 13.24 21.67
CA ARG A 77 32.12 14.01 22.05
C ARG A 77 32.80 14.72 20.88
N THR A 78 32.46 14.36 19.63
CA THR A 78 32.98 14.97 18.40
C THR A 78 31.86 15.07 17.35
N GLY A 79 31.95 16.00 16.41
CA GLY A 79 31.01 16.12 15.27
C GLY A 79 31.16 15.04 14.18
N LYS A 80 31.57 13.82 14.54
CA LYS A 80 31.76 12.70 13.61
C LYS A 80 31.22 11.41 14.21
N VAL A 81 30.53 10.63 13.38
CA VAL A 81 30.04 9.28 13.73
C VAL A 81 30.26 8.33 12.55
N VAL A 82 30.46 7.05 12.84
CA VAL A 82 30.50 6.00 11.81
C VAL A 82 29.31 5.09 12.04
N VAL A 83 28.51 4.92 11.00
CA VAL A 83 27.38 4.00 10.97
C VAL A 83 27.81 2.75 10.20
N THR A 84 27.45 1.58 10.71
CA THR A 84 27.78 0.28 10.11
C THR A 84 26.51 -0.37 9.59
N SER A 85 26.56 -0.87 8.36
CA SER A 85 25.53 -1.69 7.74
C SER A 85 26.13 -3.06 7.41
N PRO A 86 25.48 -4.17 7.79
CA PRO A 86 25.86 -5.49 7.31
C PRO A 86 25.91 -5.57 5.78
N GLY A 87 26.84 -6.38 5.28
CA GLY A 87 27.04 -6.65 3.87
C GLY A 87 28.01 -5.70 3.15
N GLY A 88 28.16 -5.94 1.85
CA GLY A 88 28.87 -5.08 0.91
C GLY A 88 29.47 -5.90 -0.23
N ARG A 89 30.37 -5.31 -1.02
CA ARG A 89 31.10 -6.01 -2.07
C ARG A 89 32.61 -5.77 -1.97
N ILE A 90 33.39 -6.84 -2.07
CA ILE A 90 34.85 -6.79 -2.19
C ILE A 90 35.27 -7.77 -3.28
N GLY A 91 35.91 -7.25 -4.34
CA GLY A 91 36.18 -8.02 -5.54
C GLY A 91 34.88 -8.57 -6.14
N GLU A 92 34.84 -9.88 -6.31
CA GLU A 92 33.71 -10.65 -6.86
C GLU A 92 32.74 -11.20 -5.80
N ARG A 93 33.07 -11.06 -4.50
CA ARG A 93 32.20 -11.50 -3.40
C ARG A 93 31.27 -10.38 -2.99
N SER A 94 29.98 -10.67 -2.90
CA SER A 94 28.99 -9.75 -2.33
C SER A 94 28.08 -10.43 -1.32
N VAL A 95 27.70 -9.63 -0.32
CA VAL A 95 26.69 -9.98 0.68
C VAL A 95 25.60 -8.94 0.60
N GLN A 96 24.39 -9.41 0.28
CA GLN A 96 23.20 -8.60 0.09
C GLN A 96 22.26 -8.79 1.28
N VAL A 97 21.89 -7.67 1.91
CA VAL A 97 20.93 -7.63 3.02
C VAL A 97 19.76 -6.76 2.60
N TYR A 98 18.61 -7.38 2.36
CA TYR A 98 17.40 -6.66 2.01
C TYR A 98 16.91 -5.82 3.22
N GLY A 99 16.27 -4.67 2.96
CA GLY A 99 15.95 -3.71 4.03
C GLY A 99 17.06 -2.71 4.37
N ALA A 100 18.32 -3.01 4.08
CA ALA A 100 19.43 -2.16 4.51
C ALA A 100 19.37 -0.75 3.88
N PRO A 101 19.60 0.33 4.66
CA PRO A 101 19.54 1.70 4.14
C PRO A 101 20.65 1.97 3.13
N SER A 102 20.29 2.52 1.97
CA SER A 102 21.25 3.02 0.99
C SER A 102 21.84 4.37 1.41
N PHE A 103 23.10 4.65 1.05
CA PHE A 103 23.76 5.94 1.30
C PHE A 103 24.55 6.38 0.06
N ALA A 104 24.64 7.69 -0.17
CA ALA A 104 25.48 8.27 -1.22
C ALA A 104 26.51 9.25 -0.66
N ALA A 105 27.73 9.26 -1.21
CA ALA A 105 28.74 10.23 -0.81
C ALA A 105 28.26 11.68 -1.06
N GLY A 106 28.42 12.56 -0.07
CA GLY A 106 27.94 13.94 -0.11
C GLY A 106 26.45 14.13 0.23
N GLU A 107 25.69 13.04 0.37
CA GLU A 107 24.28 13.06 0.79
C GLU A 107 24.15 13.70 2.18
N ARG A 108 23.09 14.50 2.37
CA ARG A 108 22.68 15.00 3.68
C ARG A 108 21.57 14.10 4.21
N VAL A 109 21.68 13.62 5.44
CA VAL A 109 20.80 12.59 6.00
C VAL A 109 20.34 12.94 7.41
N LEU A 110 19.16 12.48 7.77
CA LEU A 110 18.70 12.32 9.15
C LEU A 110 18.67 10.83 9.45
N VAL A 111 19.36 10.39 10.49
CA VAL A 111 19.48 8.96 10.84
C VAL A 111 19.19 8.71 12.31
N PHE A 112 18.39 7.68 12.54
CA PHE A 112 18.06 7.06 13.82
C PHE A 112 19.03 5.90 14.03
N LEU A 113 19.82 5.92 15.11
CA LEU A 113 20.93 4.99 15.31
C LEU A 113 20.74 4.20 16.60
N LYS A 114 20.92 2.88 16.50
CA LYS A 114 20.93 1.94 17.63
C LYS A 114 22.34 1.40 17.84
N ARG A 115 22.73 1.20 19.10
CA ARG A 115 24.01 0.57 19.44
C ARG A 115 23.86 -0.95 19.37
N THR A 116 24.80 -1.63 18.72
CA THR A 116 24.89 -3.10 18.74
C THR A 116 25.56 -3.58 20.04
N PRO A 117 25.41 -4.87 20.42
CA PRO A 117 26.12 -5.45 21.56
C PRO A 117 27.64 -5.29 21.49
N GLU A 118 28.22 -5.33 20.28
CA GLU A 118 29.65 -5.12 20.03
C GLU A 118 30.06 -3.63 20.08
N GLY A 119 29.11 -2.74 20.40
CA GLY A 119 29.32 -1.32 20.61
C GLY A 119 29.30 -0.46 19.34
N ARG A 120 29.06 -1.06 18.16
CA ARG A 120 28.94 -0.39 16.86
C ARG A 120 27.61 0.36 16.78
N LEU A 121 27.52 1.32 15.84
CA LEU A 121 26.28 2.04 15.57
C LEU A 121 25.71 1.58 14.24
N ARG A 122 24.46 1.12 14.23
CA ARG A 122 23.72 0.79 13.01
C ARG A 122 22.47 1.67 12.90
N THR A 123 21.92 1.77 11.69
CA THR A 123 20.60 2.40 11.51
C THR A 123 19.54 1.58 12.24
N ASN A 124 18.72 2.25 13.04
CA ASN A 124 17.63 1.61 13.76
C ASN A 124 16.51 1.23 12.78
N ALA A 125 15.93 0.04 12.92
CA ALA A 125 14.90 -0.48 12.03
C ALA A 125 15.27 -0.40 10.54
N LEU A 126 16.53 -0.68 10.20
CA LEU A 126 17.04 -0.69 8.83
C LEU A 126 16.71 0.61 8.07
N ALA A 127 16.16 0.54 6.85
CA ALA A 127 15.82 1.72 6.06
C ALA A 127 14.76 2.64 6.70
N LEU A 128 13.92 2.16 7.63
CA LEU A 128 12.98 3.01 8.37
C LEU A 128 13.69 4.11 9.17
N GLY A 129 14.89 3.84 9.69
CA GLY A 129 15.67 4.80 10.47
C GLY A 129 16.46 5.81 9.66
N LYS A 130 16.25 5.93 8.35
CA LYS A 130 16.98 6.90 7.50
C LYS A 130 16.04 7.78 6.68
N TYR A 131 16.35 9.08 6.66
CA TYR A 131 15.80 10.04 5.72
C TYR A 131 16.94 10.69 4.93
N HIS A 132 16.79 10.79 3.62
CA HIS A 132 17.53 11.73 2.78
C HIS A 132 16.98 13.13 3.01
N LEU A 133 17.85 14.13 3.19
CA LEU A 133 17.44 15.52 3.35
C LEU A 133 17.74 16.31 2.07
N ASP A 134 16.80 17.14 1.66
CA ASP A 134 17.06 18.15 0.64
C ASP A 134 18.28 19.02 1.03
N ARG A 135 18.99 19.54 0.04
CA ARG A 135 20.16 20.41 0.27
C ARG A 135 19.75 21.58 1.16
N ALA A 136 20.64 21.99 2.07
CA ALA A 136 20.39 23.12 2.99
C ALA A 136 20.06 24.45 2.27
N SER A 137 20.41 24.58 0.99
CA SER A 137 20.09 25.73 0.15
C SER A 137 18.64 25.79 -0.35
N VAL A 138 17.82 24.75 -0.11
CA VAL A 138 16.42 24.71 -0.50
C VAL A 138 15.58 25.49 0.51
N ALA A 139 14.70 26.39 0.03
CA ALA A 139 13.92 27.29 0.87
C ALA A 139 12.97 26.59 1.86
N VAL A 140 12.46 25.41 1.48
CA VAL A 140 11.66 24.53 2.34
C VAL A 140 12.23 23.12 2.24
N PRO A 141 13.29 22.80 3.01
CA PRO A 141 13.93 21.49 2.88
C PRO A 141 13.00 20.39 3.41
N LEU A 142 12.89 19.29 2.66
CA LEU A 142 12.16 18.11 3.11
C LEU A 142 13.13 17.04 3.64
N ALA A 143 12.65 16.27 4.62
CA ALA A 143 13.16 14.96 4.95
C ALA A 143 12.36 13.94 4.14
N ARG A 144 13.04 13.17 3.29
CA ARG A 144 12.44 12.16 2.39
C ARG A 144 13.00 10.80 2.72
N ARG A 145 12.12 9.84 2.95
CA ARG A 145 12.45 8.42 2.97
C ARG A 145 11.75 7.82 1.76
N THR A 146 12.51 7.16 0.90
CA THR A 146 11.99 6.51 -0.31
C THR A 146 11.75 5.03 -0.09
N GLU A 147 12.37 4.44 0.94
CA GLU A 147 12.30 3.02 1.26
C GLU A 147 12.30 2.85 2.79
N PRO A 148 11.53 1.92 3.35
CA PRO A 148 10.47 1.15 2.69
C PRO A 148 9.23 2.02 2.44
N ARG A 149 8.97 3.01 3.30
CA ARG A 149 7.81 3.90 3.19
C ARG A 149 8.18 5.21 2.53
N LEU A 150 7.51 5.56 1.43
CA LEU A 150 7.52 6.91 0.89
C LEU A 150 6.99 7.88 1.96
N ASP A 151 7.89 8.64 2.55
CA ASP A 151 7.59 9.61 3.60
C ASP A 151 8.32 10.90 3.29
N ALA A 152 7.58 12.01 3.16
CA ALA A 152 8.12 13.33 2.91
C ALA A 152 7.61 14.31 3.98
N ARG A 153 8.51 14.74 4.86
CA ARG A 153 8.21 15.65 5.97
C ARG A 153 8.90 16.99 5.75
N HIS A 154 8.25 18.08 6.16
CA HIS A 154 8.95 19.36 6.28
C HIS A 154 10.03 19.25 7.35
N LEU A 155 11.30 19.45 6.97
CA LEU A 155 12.44 19.15 7.83
C LEU A 155 12.39 19.92 9.16
N GLY A 156 11.99 21.21 9.13
CA GLY A 156 11.91 22.05 10.33
C GLY A 156 10.93 21.51 11.37
N ALA A 157 9.66 21.30 10.97
CA ALA A 157 8.62 20.78 11.84
C ALA A 157 8.97 19.38 12.36
N PHE A 158 9.48 18.52 11.47
CA PHE A 158 9.86 17.15 11.85
C PHE A 158 11.01 17.13 12.86
N VAL A 159 12.07 17.93 12.65
CA VAL A 159 13.17 18.07 13.61
C VAL A 159 12.70 18.60 14.96
N THR A 160 11.73 19.51 14.99
CA THR A 160 11.12 20.02 16.24
C THR A 160 10.35 18.92 16.96
N GLN A 161 9.50 18.18 16.25
CA GLN A 161 8.76 17.04 16.80
C GLN A 161 9.70 15.98 17.37
N LEU A 162 10.74 15.59 16.63
CA LEU A 162 11.72 14.61 17.08
C LEU A 162 12.48 15.07 18.33
N ARG A 163 12.78 16.38 18.45
CA ARG A 163 13.37 16.94 19.67
C ARG A 163 12.43 16.90 20.85
N ALA A 164 11.14 17.18 20.64
CA ALA A 164 10.13 17.09 21.70
C ALA A 164 10.00 15.64 22.20
N LEU A 165 9.88 14.67 21.29
CA LEU A 165 9.86 13.24 21.63
C LEU A 165 11.15 12.80 22.34
N ALA A 166 12.31 13.31 21.91
CA ALA A 166 13.59 12.95 22.50
C ALA A 166 13.84 13.60 23.88
N ALA A 167 13.11 14.66 24.24
CA ALA A 167 13.35 15.40 25.48
C ALA A 167 13.04 14.58 26.74
N SER A 168 12.05 13.69 26.66
CA SER A 168 11.68 12.76 27.74
C SER A 168 12.52 11.48 27.77
N GLU A 169 13.40 11.28 26.78
CA GLU A 169 14.14 10.04 26.62
C GLU A 169 15.57 10.12 27.21
N PRO A 170 16.15 8.98 27.60
CA PRO A 170 17.54 8.92 28.07
C PRO A 170 18.52 9.52 27.05
N GLN A 171 19.46 10.32 27.56
CA GLN A 171 20.47 11.02 26.76
C GLN A 171 21.84 10.34 26.89
N ASP A 172 21.97 9.18 26.26
CA ASP A 172 23.20 8.39 26.31
C ASP A 172 24.39 9.13 25.68
N THR A 173 25.56 9.00 26.30
CA THR A 173 26.80 9.52 25.72
C THR A 173 27.43 8.47 24.84
N MET A 174 27.41 8.72 23.54
CA MET A 174 27.97 7.82 22.54
C MET A 174 29.45 8.09 22.32
N PRO A 175 30.28 7.05 22.15
CA PRO A 175 31.70 7.23 21.87
C PRO A 175 31.86 8.01 20.55
N SER A 176 32.50 9.17 20.67
CA SER A 176 33.02 9.92 19.53
C SER A 176 34.05 9.09 18.79
N GLY A 177 33.78 8.70 17.55
CA GLY A 177 34.79 8.08 16.69
C GLY A 177 35.58 6.94 17.32
N ARG A 178 34.93 5.81 17.63
CA ARG A 178 35.39 4.43 17.38
C ARG A 178 34.35 3.46 17.91
N ALA A 179 33.49 3.02 16.99
CA ALA A 179 33.05 1.63 16.87
C ALA A 179 32.76 1.34 15.39
N ALA A 180 33.77 1.66 14.58
CA ALA A 180 33.99 1.21 13.22
C ALA A 180 35.03 0.07 13.31
N SER A 181 34.99 -0.90 12.42
CA SER A 181 35.88 -2.05 12.37
C SER A 181 37.33 -1.62 12.59
N ARG A 182 37.98 -2.18 13.62
CA ARG A 182 39.33 -1.76 14.01
C ARG A 182 40.30 -2.10 12.88
N ARG A 183 41.38 -1.33 12.73
CA ARG A 183 42.40 -1.64 11.71
C ARG A 183 42.88 -3.10 11.80
N ASP A 184 43.02 -3.59 13.03
CA ASP A 184 43.47 -4.96 13.29
C ASP A 184 42.41 -5.99 12.91
N GLU A 185 41.11 -5.66 12.96
CA GLU A 185 40.01 -6.55 12.57
C GLU A 185 39.80 -6.66 11.06
N VAL A 186 40.44 -5.81 10.24
CA VAL A 186 40.09 -5.66 8.82
C VAL A 186 41.13 -6.33 7.92
N LEU A 187 40.69 -7.31 7.12
CA LEU A 187 41.50 -8.04 6.15
C LEU A 187 41.57 -7.30 4.81
N GLN A 188 40.43 -6.86 4.28
CA GLN A 188 40.32 -6.19 2.97
C GLN A 188 39.40 -4.97 3.03
N ARG A 189 39.56 -4.05 2.05
CA ARG A 189 38.78 -2.81 1.93
C ARG A 189 38.46 -2.48 0.47
N ALA A 190 37.25 -2.01 0.22
CA ALA A 190 36.83 -1.43 -1.05
C ALA A 190 36.09 -0.11 -0.81
N VAL A 191 36.36 0.89 -1.64
CA VAL A 191 35.64 2.18 -1.63
C VAL A 191 34.48 2.10 -2.61
N THR A 192 33.29 2.49 -2.18
CA THR A 192 32.08 2.47 -3.00
C THR A 192 31.54 3.89 -3.13
N GLU A 193 31.35 4.40 -4.36
CA GLU A 193 30.85 5.77 -4.59
C GLU A 193 29.39 5.95 -4.12
N ARG A 194 28.64 4.85 -4.07
CA ARG A 194 27.26 4.76 -3.61
C ARG A 194 27.03 3.37 -3.00
N PHE A 195 26.52 3.31 -1.77
CA PHE A 195 26.04 2.05 -1.21
C PHE A 195 24.59 1.88 -1.64
N THR A 196 24.36 1.09 -2.69
CA THR A 196 23.00 0.74 -3.10
C THR A 196 23.01 -0.73 -3.46
N PHE A 197 22.27 -1.48 -2.67
CA PHE A 197 22.20 -2.91 -2.70
C PHE A 197 21.03 -3.31 -3.57
N LEU A 198 21.34 -3.72 -4.78
CA LEU A 198 20.46 -4.41 -5.70
C LEU A 198 21.35 -5.34 -6.51
N GLY A 199 20.90 -6.58 -6.71
CA GLY A 199 21.45 -7.48 -7.71
C GLY A 199 21.39 -6.82 -9.08
N ASN A 200 22.41 -6.01 -9.38
CA ASN A 200 22.70 -5.47 -10.68
C ASN A 200 24.14 -5.85 -11.00
N PRO A 201 24.35 -6.99 -11.69
CA PRO A 201 23.32 -7.79 -12.38
C PRO A 201 22.48 -8.66 -11.42
N PRO A 202 21.26 -9.09 -11.81
CA PRO A 202 20.40 -9.96 -11.00
C PRO A 202 21.11 -11.24 -10.56
N VAL A 203 20.61 -11.89 -9.51
CA VAL A 203 21.22 -13.11 -8.96
C VAL A 203 20.23 -14.28 -8.98
N ARG A 204 20.73 -15.52 -9.08
CA ARG A 204 19.93 -16.73 -8.91
C ARG A 204 20.79 -17.92 -8.48
N TRP A 205 20.15 -18.99 -8.05
CA TRP A 205 20.79 -20.30 -7.92
C TRP A 205 20.99 -20.96 -9.30
N PHE A 206 22.21 -21.47 -9.56
CA PHE A 206 22.63 -22.07 -10.86
C PHE A 206 22.51 -23.60 -10.82
N ASP A 207 21.28 -24.10 -10.69
CA ASP A 207 20.91 -25.54 -10.74
C ASP A 207 20.91 -26.29 -9.39
N GLY A 208 20.00 -27.25 -9.29
CA GLY A 208 19.82 -28.15 -8.14
C GLY A 208 18.77 -27.68 -7.12
N ALA A 209 18.31 -28.62 -6.28
CA ALA A 209 17.43 -28.29 -5.17
C ALA A 209 18.20 -27.49 -4.11
N VAL A 210 17.65 -26.37 -3.68
CA VAL A 210 18.21 -25.51 -2.64
C VAL A 210 17.71 -25.99 -1.29
N THR A 211 18.64 -26.47 -0.47
CA THR A 211 18.32 -26.99 0.86
C THR A 211 18.63 -25.94 1.92
N PHE A 212 17.65 -25.64 2.80
CA PHE A 212 17.80 -24.74 3.95
C PHE A 212 17.73 -25.55 5.25
N ARG A 213 18.58 -25.22 6.22
CA ARG A 213 18.60 -25.82 7.55
C ARG A 213 17.88 -24.92 8.54
N VAL A 214 17.01 -25.50 9.37
CA VAL A 214 16.29 -24.75 10.41
C VAL A 214 17.11 -24.78 11.71
N ALA A 215 17.44 -23.61 12.26
CA ALA A 215 18.35 -23.51 13.40
C ALA A 215 17.67 -23.62 14.78
N ASN A 216 16.43 -23.14 14.88
CA ASN A 216 15.61 -23.16 16.08
C ASN A 216 14.13 -22.96 15.71
N ALA A 217 13.23 -23.08 16.68
CA ALA A 217 11.79 -22.88 16.47
C ALA A 217 11.30 -21.57 17.08
N GLU A 218 10.19 -21.06 16.54
CA GLU A 218 9.48 -19.94 17.15
C GLU A 218 8.88 -20.37 18.51
N PRO A 219 9.31 -19.76 19.64
CA PRO A 219 8.96 -20.26 20.97
C PRO A 219 7.45 -20.33 21.25
N ALA A 220 6.68 -19.36 20.75
CA ALA A 220 5.23 -19.31 20.98
C ALA A 220 4.44 -20.32 20.13
N LEU A 221 4.97 -20.74 18.98
CA LEU A 221 4.30 -21.66 18.06
C LEU A 221 4.71 -23.11 18.28
N GLY A 222 5.92 -23.33 18.81
CA GLY A 222 6.51 -24.64 19.03
C GLY A 222 7.13 -25.24 17.77
N GLN A 223 7.90 -26.31 17.97
CA GLN A 223 8.71 -26.95 16.91
C GLN A 223 7.84 -27.49 15.76
N ALA A 224 6.75 -28.21 16.06
CA ALA A 224 5.92 -28.85 15.04
C ALA A 224 5.29 -27.81 14.09
N THR A 225 4.68 -26.76 14.66
CA THR A 225 4.10 -25.65 13.90
C THR A 225 5.16 -24.92 13.08
N THR A 226 6.34 -24.68 13.66
CA THR A 226 7.45 -24.02 12.95
C THR A 226 7.90 -24.82 11.74
N VAL A 227 8.05 -26.14 11.87
CA VAL A 227 8.38 -27.02 10.74
C VAL A 227 7.29 -27.00 9.67
N GLY A 228 6.02 -26.99 10.07
CA GLY A 228 4.88 -26.84 9.15
C GLY A 228 4.93 -25.53 8.37
N ILE A 229 5.21 -24.41 9.03
CA ILE A 229 5.37 -23.08 8.41
C ILE A 229 6.49 -23.11 7.36
N VAL A 230 7.66 -23.66 7.71
CA VAL A 230 8.80 -23.79 6.79
C VAL A 230 8.44 -24.64 5.58
N GLY A 231 7.76 -25.77 5.79
CA GLY A 231 7.29 -26.63 4.69
C GLY A 231 6.33 -25.91 3.74
N SER A 232 5.35 -25.19 4.27
CA SER A 232 4.39 -24.43 3.45
C SER A 232 5.07 -23.30 2.67
N ALA A 233 6.04 -22.60 3.27
CA ALA A 233 6.78 -21.54 2.60
C ALA A 233 7.67 -22.07 1.46
N PHE A 234 8.30 -23.25 1.63
CA PHE A 234 8.99 -23.92 0.53
C PHE A 234 8.06 -24.36 -0.58
N ALA A 235 6.90 -24.94 -0.23
CA ALA A 235 5.91 -25.38 -1.18
C ALA A 235 5.36 -24.22 -2.02
N ALA A 236 5.15 -23.04 -1.42
CA ALA A 236 4.65 -21.85 -2.11
C ALA A 236 5.54 -21.46 -3.30
N TRP A 237 6.86 -21.50 -3.16
CA TRP A 237 7.81 -21.22 -4.26
C TRP A 237 8.05 -22.43 -5.18
N THR A 238 8.14 -23.63 -4.63
CA THR A 238 8.47 -24.85 -5.37
C THR A 238 7.33 -25.32 -6.28
N ASN A 239 6.08 -25.06 -5.90
CA ASN A 239 4.91 -25.53 -6.65
C ASN A 239 4.47 -24.56 -7.76
N VAL A 240 5.26 -23.51 -8.04
CA VAL A 240 5.02 -22.65 -9.20
C VAL A 240 5.37 -23.42 -10.48
N ALA A 241 4.35 -23.86 -11.22
CA ALA A 241 4.50 -24.76 -12.37
C ALA A 241 5.44 -24.21 -13.46
N SER A 242 5.48 -22.89 -13.64
CA SER A 242 6.32 -22.19 -14.60
C SER A 242 7.73 -21.87 -14.08
N ALA A 243 8.14 -22.39 -12.92
CA ALA A 243 9.45 -22.13 -12.33
C ALA A 243 10.19 -23.42 -11.91
N SER A 244 11.49 -23.46 -12.18
CA SER A 244 12.34 -24.65 -11.97
C SER A 244 12.97 -24.73 -10.57
N ILE A 245 12.70 -23.75 -9.70
CA ILE A 245 13.31 -23.66 -8.37
C ILE A 245 12.68 -24.72 -7.45
N VAL A 246 13.51 -25.47 -6.73
CA VAL A 246 13.05 -26.47 -5.76
C VAL A 246 13.68 -26.16 -4.42
N LEU A 247 12.85 -25.88 -3.41
CA LEU A 247 13.28 -25.58 -2.05
C LEU A 247 12.98 -26.77 -1.13
N GLY A 248 13.88 -27.06 -0.19
CA GLY A 248 13.71 -28.18 0.72
C GLY A 248 14.36 -27.97 2.09
N ALA A 249 13.89 -28.73 3.06
CA ALA A 249 14.46 -28.75 4.40
C ALA A 249 15.68 -29.69 4.48
N GLY A 250 16.78 -29.19 5.01
CA GLY A 250 17.93 -29.98 5.42
C GLY A 250 17.83 -30.43 6.87
N PRO A 251 18.83 -31.18 7.37
CA PRO A 251 18.92 -31.48 8.80
C PRO A 251 19.00 -30.17 9.59
N ALA A 252 18.32 -30.12 10.74
CA ALA A 252 18.37 -28.99 11.64
C ALA A 252 19.83 -28.62 11.97
N THR A 253 20.07 -27.33 12.15
CA THR A 253 21.38 -26.79 12.52
C THR A 253 21.29 -26.10 13.88
N VAL A 254 22.43 -25.69 14.43
CA VAL A 254 22.44 -24.81 15.61
C VAL A 254 22.37 -23.35 15.16
N PRO A 255 21.81 -22.44 15.98
CA PRO A 255 21.83 -21.01 15.68
C PRO A 255 23.22 -20.50 15.38
N ALA A 256 23.32 -19.75 14.28
CA ALA A 256 24.54 -19.10 13.82
C ALA A 256 24.21 -17.69 13.31
N ARG A 257 25.24 -16.85 13.23
CA ARG A 257 25.09 -15.53 12.61
C ARG A 257 24.88 -15.71 11.11
N SER A 258 23.92 -15.00 10.55
CA SER A 258 23.49 -15.17 9.17
C SER A 258 23.96 -14.03 8.25
N VAL A 259 23.48 -14.06 7.00
CA VAL A 259 23.56 -12.92 6.08
C VAL A 259 23.06 -11.61 6.71
N ALA A 260 22.05 -11.64 7.59
CA ALA A 260 21.56 -10.45 8.29
C ALA A 260 22.66 -9.77 9.14
N GLY A 261 23.62 -10.54 9.66
CA GLY A 261 24.82 -10.06 10.34
C GLY A 261 26.02 -9.78 9.43
N GLY A 262 25.89 -10.06 8.14
CA GLY A 262 26.92 -9.95 7.11
C GLY A 262 27.88 -11.13 7.04
N VAL A 263 27.48 -12.30 7.57
CA VAL A 263 28.24 -13.56 7.55
C VAL A 263 27.82 -14.38 6.33
N CYS A 264 28.79 -15.07 5.72
CA CYS A 264 28.55 -16.14 4.76
C CYS A 264 29.33 -17.36 5.24
N ASP A 265 28.65 -18.36 5.81
CA ASP A 265 29.29 -19.58 6.33
C ASP A 265 29.17 -20.79 5.39
N GLY A 266 28.51 -20.60 4.25
CA GLY A 266 28.23 -21.63 3.25
C GLY A 266 27.03 -22.51 3.60
N VAL A 267 26.24 -22.17 4.61
CA VAL A 267 25.08 -22.95 5.08
C VAL A 267 23.81 -22.13 4.99
N ASN A 268 22.93 -22.48 4.05
CA ASN A 268 21.62 -21.86 3.95
C ASN A 268 20.81 -22.10 5.22
N THR A 269 20.43 -21.03 5.93
CA THR A 269 19.83 -21.14 7.27
C THR A 269 18.53 -20.36 7.38
N ILE A 270 17.51 -20.99 7.95
CA ILE A 270 16.31 -20.31 8.48
C ILE A 270 16.42 -20.30 10.00
N GLN A 271 16.58 -19.11 10.56
CA GLN A 271 16.71 -18.88 11.99
C GLN A 271 15.49 -18.15 12.52
N PHE A 272 14.85 -18.74 13.52
CA PHE A 272 13.75 -18.09 14.26
C PHE A 272 14.32 -17.37 15.50
N ASP A 273 13.55 -16.50 16.13
CA ASP A 273 13.89 -15.89 17.44
C ASP A 273 15.34 -15.39 17.56
N ASP A 274 15.79 -14.61 16.55
CA ASP A 274 17.11 -13.97 16.39
C ASP A 274 17.99 -13.87 17.67
N PRO A 275 18.75 -14.94 18.01
CA PRO A 275 19.49 -15.00 19.26
C PRO A 275 20.75 -14.13 19.25
N PHE A 276 21.12 -13.58 18.09
CA PHE A 276 22.30 -12.74 17.91
C PHE A 276 21.97 -11.25 17.78
N GLY A 277 20.69 -10.87 17.80
CA GLY A 277 20.22 -9.49 17.68
C GLY A 277 20.61 -8.84 16.35
N GLU A 278 20.67 -9.64 15.29
CA GLU A 278 21.01 -9.22 13.92
C GLU A 278 19.91 -8.30 13.35
N VAL A 279 18.66 -8.60 13.70
CA VAL A 279 17.48 -7.77 13.53
C VAL A 279 17.27 -6.90 14.79
N SER A 280 16.68 -5.72 14.64
CA SER A 280 16.29 -4.92 15.80
C SER A 280 14.97 -5.44 16.34
N ASP A 281 14.93 -5.78 17.64
CA ASP A 281 13.69 -6.22 18.32
C ASP A 281 12.48 -5.35 17.98
N MET A 282 11.35 -6.01 17.76
CA MET A 282 10.07 -5.35 17.58
C MET A 282 9.62 -4.61 18.84
N VAL A 283 8.84 -3.57 18.63
CA VAL A 283 8.27 -2.73 19.69
C VAL A 283 6.77 -2.72 19.53
N GLY A 284 6.04 -3.32 20.47
CA GLY A 284 4.58 -3.42 20.36
C GLY A 284 4.13 -4.07 19.06
N CYS A 285 4.83 -5.14 18.64
CA CYS A 285 4.59 -5.82 17.36
C CYS A 285 4.72 -4.90 16.14
N SER A 286 5.57 -3.87 16.22
CA SER A 286 5.95 -3.01 15.09
C SER A 286 7.46 -3.04 14.88
N GLY A 287 7.90 -2.87 13.63
CA GLY A 287 9.31 -2.94 13.24
C GLY A 287 9.56 -3.93 12.11
N VAL A 288 10.83 -4.26 11.93
CA VAL A 288 11.26 -5.29 10.97
C VAL A 288 10.89 -6.66 11.51
N LEU A 289 10.22 -7.47 10.71
CA LEU A 289 9.73 -8.79 11.16
C LEU A 289 10.73 -9.89 10.90
N ALA A 290 11.45 -9.83 9.79
CA ALA A 290 12.46 -10.78 9.41
C ALA A 290 13.42 -10.13 8.41
N ILE A 291 14.54 -10.79 8.13
CA ILE A 291 15.50 -10.36 7.11
C ILE A 291 15.94 -11.57 6.31
N GLY A 292 15.69 -11.54 5.02
CA GLY A 292 16.21 -12.44 4.00
C GLY A 292 17.40 -11.81 3.29
N GLY A 293 18.30 -12.66 2.84
CA GLY A 293 19.48 -12.22 2.09
C GLY A 293 20.24 -13.38 1.49
N PHE A 294 21.26 -13.03 0.73
CA PHE A 294 22.12 -14.01 0.08
C PHE A 294 23.57 -13.54 0.00
N CYS A 295 24.45 -14.52 -0.19
CA CYS A 295 25.81 -14.33 -0.64
C CYS A 295 25.91 -14.76 -2.11
N SER A 296 26.66 -14.01 -2.90
CA SER A 296 26.88 -14.31 -4.32
C SER A 296 28.36 -14.30 -4.69
N SER A 297 28.65 -15.00 -5.78
CA SER A 297 29.99 -15.06 -6.40
C SER A 297 30.04 -14.30 -7.73
N GLY A 298 31.24 -14.21 -8.31
CA GLY A 298 31.45 -13.66 -9.65
C GLY A 298 30.99 -14.57 -10.80
N GLU A 299 30.63 -15.82 -10.50
CA GLU A 299 30.15 -16.80 -11.48
C GLU A 299 28.85 -16.30 -12.12
N GLN A 300 28.77 -16.36 -13.46
CA GLN A 300 27.71 -15.76 -14.26
C GLN A 300 27.12 -16.77 -15.24
N MET A 301 25.83 -16.59 -15.55
CA MET A 301 25.15 -17.28 -16.65
C MET A 301 24.18 -16.33 -17.34
N THR A 302 23.61 -16.75 -18.48
CA THR A 302 22.55 -16.00 -19.17
C THR A 302 21.21 -16.71 -19.01
N VAL A 303 20.18 -15.96 -18.62
CA VAL A 303 18.80 -16.44 -18.49
C VAL A 303 17.90 -15.42 -19.17
N ASN A 304 17.09 -15.84 -20.15
CA ASN A 304 16.20 -14.95 -20.90
C ASN A 304 16.90 -13.69 -21.44
N GLY A 305 18.14 -13.83 -21.91
CA GLY A 305 18.97 -12.72 -22.41
C GLY A 305 19.56 -11.80 -21.33
N MET A 306 19.30 -12.04 -20.05
CA MET A 306 19.87 -11.31 -18.92
C MET A 306 21.09 -12.03 -18.36
N THR A 307 22.17 -11.28 -18.08
CA THR A 307 23.31 -11.81 -17.33
C THR A 307 22.95 -11.84 -15.85
N VAL A 308 23.07 -13.00 -15.23
CA VAL A 308 22.78 -13.20 -13.80
C VAL A 308 24.00 -13.78 -13.08
N HIS A 309 24.14 -13.48 -11.79
CA HIS A 309 25.20 -13.97 -10.91
C HIS A 309 24.73 -15.12 -10.01
N ARG A 310 25.65 -16.00 -9.62
CA ARG A 310 25.33 -17.16 -8.78
C ARG A 310 25.15 -16.78 -7.32
N ILE A 311 24.01 -17.17 -6.74
CA ILE A 311 23.83 -17.28 -5.30
C ILE A 311 24.56 -18.54 -4.80
N VAL A 312 25.37 -18.38 -3.76
CA VAL A 312 26.13 -19.47 -3.13
C VAL A 312 25.64 -19.81 -1.73
N GLU A 313 24.89 -18.91 -1.10
CA GLU A 313 24.31 -19.06 0.23
C GLU A 313 23.09 -18.13 0.35
N GLY A 314 22.02 -18.59 1.00
CA GLY A 314 20.83 -17.81 1.27
C GLY A 314 20.35 -18.05 2.69
N ASP A 315 20.04 -16.98 3.42
CA ASP A 315 19.60 -17.04 4.80
C ASP A 315 18.33 -16.23 5.03
N VAL A 316 17.54 -16.67 5.99
CA VAL A 316 16.40 -15.94 6.54
C VAL A 316 16.50 -15.91 8.06
N THR A 317 16.45 -14.72 8.65
CA THR A 317 16.41 -14.53 10.11
C THR A 317 15.12 -13.84 10.51
N LEU A 318 14.24 -14.56 11.20
CA LEU A 318 13.02 -13.99 11.78
C LEU A 318 13.36 -13.35 13.12
N ASN A 319 12.77 -12.18 13.36
CA ASN A 319 12.96 -11.42 14.58
C ASN A 319 12.39 -12.16 15.80
N ASN A 320 12.77 -11.70 16.97
CA ASN A 320 12.26 -12.20 18.24
C ASN A 320 10.73 -12.04 18.33
N ARG A 321 10.03 -13.13 18.67
CA ARG A 321 8.59 -13.15 19.00
C ARG A 321 7.62 -12.84 17.85
N VAL A 322 8.00 -13.07 16.59
CA VAL A 322 7.09 -12.88 15.44
C VAL A 322 5.82 -13.70 15.59
N GLY A 323 5.95 -14.99 15.95
CA GLY A 323 4.79 -15.86 16.15
C GLY A 323 3.93 -15.46 17.35
N SER A 324 4.54 -14.88 18.39
CA SER A 324 3.78 -14.34 19.53
C SER A 324 2.91 -13.14 19.14
N CYS A 325 3.38 -12.31 18.21
CA CYS A 325 2.69 -11.11 17.77
C CYS A 325 1.60 -11.40 16.72
N PHE A 326 1.87 -12.32 15.80
CA PHE A 326 1.05 -12.46 14.59
C PHE A 326 0.52 -13.87 14.35
N GLY A 327 0.87 -14.86 15.17
CA GLY A 327 0.44 -16.24 15.00
C GLY A 327 1.09 -16.95 13.83
N ALA A 328 0.68 -18.20 13.61
CA ALA A 328 1.30 -19.10 12.64
C ALA A 328 1.13 -18.65 11.18
N THR A 329 -0.10 -18.26 10.79
CA THR A 329 -0.42 -17.86 9.41
C THR A 329 0.43 -16.69 8.95
N ASN A 330 0.47 -15.60 9.72
CA ASN A 330 1.24 -14.41 9.35
C ASN A 330 2.76 -14.64 9.45
N THR A 331 3.21 -15.53 10.34
CA THR A 331 4.62 -15.96 10.35
C THR A 331 4.99 -16.68 9.06
N ALA A 332 4.06 -17.47 8.50
CA ALA A 332 4.26 -18.15 7.23
C ALA A 332 4.33 -17.20 6.03
N GLU A 333 3.50 -16.15 6.02
CA GLU A 333 3.58 -15.07 5.04
C GLU A 333 4.96 -14.39 5.08
N VAL A 334 5.40 -13.96 6.27
CA VAL A 334 6.70 -13.30 6.49
C VAL A 334 7.85 -14.18 6.02
N LEU A 335 7.86 -15.47 6.41
CA LEU A 335 8.90 -16.39 5.96
C LEU A 335 8.89 -16.58 4.43
N THR A 336 7.71 -16.71 3.83
CA THR A 336 7.57 -16.90 2.38
C THR A 336 8.16 -15.72 1.61
N HIS A 337 7.89 -14.50 2.07
CA HIS A 337 8.49 -13.30 1.51
C HIS A 337 10.03 -13.30 1.63
N GLU A 338 10.57 -13.51 2.82
CA GLU A 338 12.04 -13.44 3.00
C GLU A 338 12.77 -14.59 2.28
N LEU A 339 12.12 -15.73 2.08
CA LEU A 339 12.62 -16.78 1.18
C LEU A 339 12.70 -16.28 -0.27
N GLY A 340 11.74 -15.49 -0.73
CA GLY A 340 11.79 -14.83 -2.04
C GLY A 340 13.08 -14.02 -2.22
N HIS A 341 13.50 -13.28 -1.19
CA HIS A 341 14.80 -12.60 -1.18
C HIS A 341 16.00 -13.56 -1.24
N ALA A 342 15.98 -14.65 -0.46
CA ALA A 342 17.04 -15.65 -0.45
C ALA A 342 17.16 -16.42 -1.79
N ILE A 343 16.13 -16.39 -2.63
CA ILE A 343 16.15 -16.92 -4.00
C ILE A 343 16.32 -15.84 -5.07
N GLY A 344 16.59 -14.58 -4.69
CA GLY A 344 16.98 -13.52 -5.62
C GLY A 344 15.85 -12.61 -6.12
N LEU A 345 14.63 -12.73 -5.58
CA LEU A 345 13.53 -11.82 -5.90
C LEU A 345 13.65 -10.50 -5.12
N ALA A 346 13.28 -9.42 -5.79
CA ALA A 346 13.12 -8.10 -5.20
C ALA A 346 11.63 -7.78 -5.01
N HIS A 347 11.33 -6.69 -4.31
CA HIS A 347 9.94 -6.21 -4.22
C HIS A 347 9.48 -5.64 -5.57
N PRO A 348 8.21 -5.88 -5.95
CA PRO A 348 7.62 -5.25 -7.13
C PRO A 348 7.39 -3.75 -6.95
N SER A 349 7.13 -3.32 -5.72
CA SER A 349 6.90 -1.93 -5.39
C SER A 349 7.35 -1.61 -3.96
N GLN A 350 7.75 -0.36 -3.76
CA GLN A 350 8.04 0.26 -2.45
C GLN A 350 7.05 1.41 -2.18
N ASN A 351 5.98 1.50 -2.98
CA ASN A 351 4.94 2.49 -2.81
C ASN A 351 3.85 1.93 -1.89
N PHE A 352 3.74 2.47 -0.68
CA PHE A 352 2.69 2.06 0.26
C PHE A 352 1.28 2.21 -0.33
N ASN A 353 1.07 3.21 -1.19
CA ASN A 353 -0.17 3.46 -1.92
C ASN A 353 -0.07 2.95 -3.36
N GLU A 354 0.50 1.77 -3.57
CA GLU A 354 0.68 1.18 -4.90
C GLU A 354 -0.67 1.14 -5.65
N PRO A 355 -0.80 1.87 -6.78
CA PRO A 355 -2.05 1.88 -7.54
C PRO A 355 -2.28 0.60 -8.33
N ASN A 356 -1.24 -0.17 -8.66
CA ASN A 356 -1.39 -1.43 -9.37
C ASN A 356 -1.77 -2.55 -8.38
N PRO A 357 -2.99 -3.11 -8.47
CA PRO A 357 -3.44 -4.14 -7.54
C PRO A 357 -2.57 -5.41 -7.60
N VAL A 358 -2.00 -5.75 -8.76
CA VAL A 358 -1.13 -6.94 -8.92
C VAL A 358 0.18 -6.78 -8.14
N LEU A 359 0.82 -5.61 -8.25
CA LEU A 359 2.07 -5.32 -7.54
C LEU A 359 1.84 -5.15 -6.03
N LYS A 360 0.67 -4.60 -5.66
CA LYS A 360 0.28 -4.43 -4.27
C LYS A 360 0.00 -5.77 -3.61
N ASP A 361 -0.70 -6.67 -4.29
CA ASP A 361 -1.10 -7.98 -3.77
C ASP A 361 0.03 -9.01 -3.72
N ALA A 362 1.20 -8.73 -4.31
CA ALA A 362 2.35 -9.62 -4.26
C ALA A 362 2.74 -9.98 -2.81
N THR A 363 3.11 -11.25 -2.58
CA THR A 363 3.74 -11.68 -1.34
C THR A 363 5.08 -10.97 -1.15
N MET A 364 5.81 -10.69 -2.24
CA MET A 364 7.02 -9.86 -2.23
C MET A 364 6.74 -8.36 -2.05
N PHE A 365 5.51 -7.93 -1.79
CA PHE A 365 5.24 -6.54 -1.41
C PHE A 365 5.92 -6.21 -0.08
N PHE A 366 6.49 -5.01 0.02
CA PHE A 366 7.42 -4.65 1.09
C PHE A 366 6.81 -4.51 2.50
N VAL A 367 5.49 -4.56 2.62
CA VAL A 367 4.74 -4.51 3.88
C VAL A 367 3.97 -5.81 4.01
N ALA A 368 3.97 -6.40 5.20
CA ALA A 368 3.14 -7.56 5.47
C ALA A 368 1.65 -7.23 5.31
N HIS A 369 0.90 -8.11 4.66
CA HIS A 369 -0.53 -7.97 4.43
C HIS A 369 -1.35 -8.37 5.64
N PHE A 370 -1.03 -9.52 6.24
CA PHE A 370 -1.74 -10.06 7.40
C PHE A 370 -3.25 -10.21 7.20
N ASP A 371 -3.66 -10.53 5.97
CA ASP A 371 -5.04 -10.76 5.56
C ASP A 371 -5.44 -12.26 5.59
N GLY A 372 -4.58 -13.10 6.16
CA GLY A 372 -4.81 -14.55 6.27
C GLY A 372 -4.24 -15.37 5.11
N ARG A 373 -3.56 -14.76 4.13
CA ARG A 373 -2.97 -15.45 2.96
C ARG A 373 -1.95 -16.53 3.30
N GLY A 374 -1.30 -16.45 4.46
CA GLY A 374 -0.29 -17.40 4.90
C GLY A 374 0.88 -17.54 3.93
N ALA A 375 1.41 -18.75 3.80
CA ALA A 375 2.43 -19.06 2.81
C ALA A 375 1.80 -19.25 1.42
N SER A 376 1.82 -18.21 0.60
CA SER A 376 1.31 -18.20 -0.77
C SER A 376 2.13 -17.27 -1.64
N VAL A 377 2.04 -17.45 -2.96
CA VAL A 377 2.63 -16.57 -3.98
C VAL A 377 1.51 -16.09 -4.91
N HIS A 378 1.63 -14.86 -5.39
CA HIS A 378 0.62 -14.19 -6.22
C HIS A 378 1.18 -13.89 -7.61
N ALA A 379 0.37 -13.26 -8.47
CA ALA A 379 0.65 -13.16 -9.90
C ALA A 379 2.02 -12.51 -10.22
N ASP A 380 2.42 -11.46 -9.51
CA ASP A 380 3.75 -10.85 -9.68
C ASP A 380 4.89 -11.76 -9.20
N ASP A 381 4.71 -12.41 -8.06
CA ASP A 381 5.69 -13.34 -7.50
C ASP A 381 5.94 -14.52 -8.47
N VAL A 382 4.87 -15.06 -9.05
CA VAL A 382 4.89 -16.12 -10.07
C VAL A 382 5.64 -15.63 -11.31
N ALA A 383 5.33 -14.43 -11.82
CA ALA A 383 6.03 -13.87 -12.97
C ALA A 383 7.53 -13.67 -12.68
N GLY A 384 7.88 -13.16 -11.50
CA GLY A 384 9.25 -12.92 -11.08
C GLY A 384 10.07 -14.20 -10.96
N VAL A 385 9.52 -15.21 -10.26
CA VAL A 385 10.22 -16.49 -10.06
C VAL A 385 10.34 -17.27 -11.36
N SER A 386 9.33 -17.24 -12.24
CA SER A 386 9.40 -17.86 -13.57
C SER A 386 10.39 -17.18 -14.51
N ALA A 387 10.52 -15.86 -14.44
CA ALA A 387 11.52 -15.15 -15.23
C ALA A 387 12.95 -15.48 -14.79
N LEU A 388 13.16 -15.71 -13.48
CA LEU A 388 14.47 -15.97 -12.89
C LEU A 388 14.87 -17.46 -12.95
N TYR A 389 13.88 -18.35 -12.86
CA TYR A 389 14.02 -19.80 -12.86
C TYR A 389 13.14 -20.42 -13.95
N PRO A 390 13.34 -20.11 -15.24
CA PRO A 390 12.50 -20.70 -16.28
C PRO A 390 12.69 -22.22 -16.30
N VAL A 391 11.57 -22.91 -16.36
CA VAL A 391 11.51 -24.33 -16.69
C VAL A 391 11.92 -24.55 -18.14
N ALA A 392 12.48 -25.73 -18.43
CA ALA A 392 12.81 -26.08 -19.80
C ALA A 392 11.52 -26.25 -20.62
N ASP A 393 11.52 -25.66 -21.80
CA ASP A 393 10.49 -25.72 -22.82
C ASP A 393 11.25 -26.00 -24.13
N ALA A 394 11.17 -27.24 -24.61
CA ALA A 394 12.05 -27.80 -25.63
C ALA A 394 11.69 -27.32 -27.05
N ASP A 395 10.41 -27.07 -27.29
CA ASP A 395 9.86 -26.67 -28.59
C ASP A 395 9.39 -25.20 -28.61
N ALA A 396 9.45 -24.52 -27.45
CA ALA A 396 9.25 -23.09 -27.25
C ALA A 396 7.82 -22.62 -27.59
N ASP A 397 6.84 -23.48 -27.32
CA ASP A 397 5.42 -23.18 -27.51
C ASP A 397 4.79 -22.40 -26.34
N GLY A 398 5.53 -22.25 -25.23
CA GLY A 398 5.11 -21.54 -24.03
C GLY A 398 4.62 -22.44 -22.89
N ILE A 399 4.56 -23.77 -23.09
CA ILE A 399 4.24 -24.76 -22.06
C ILE A 399 5.51 -25.50 -21.63
N PRO A 400 5.80 -25.59 -20.32
CA PRO A 400 6.98 -26.30 -19.83
C PRO A 400 6.99 -27.79 -20.21
N ASN A 401 8.15 -28.38 -20.52
CA ASN A 401 8.32 -29.80 -20.86
C ASN A 401 7.65 -30.79 -19.87
N ALA A 402 7.49 -30.40 -18.60
CA ALA A 402 6.86 -31.23 -17.57
C ALA A 402 5.32 -31.19 -17.60
N ALA A 403 4.75 -30.10 -18.12
CA ALA A 403 3.31 -29.90 -18.30
C ALA A 403 2.87 -30.15 -19.76
N ASP A 404 3.82 -30.12 -20.68
CA ASP A 404 3.63 -30.29 -22.11
C ASP A 404 3.47 -31.76 -22.51
N ARG A 405 2.30 -32.07 -23.07
CA ARG A 405 1.95 -33.39 -23.59
C ARG A 405 2.34 -33.56 -25.06
N CYS A 406 2.71 -32.47 -25.73
CA CYS A 406 3.03 -32.40 -27.15
C CYS A 406 4.40 -31.73 -27.40
N PRO A 407 5.53 -32.41 -27.12
CA PRO A 407 6.90 -31.83 -27.11
C PRO A 407 7.52 -31.46 -28.46
N GLY A 408 6.69 -31.33 -29.49
CA GLY A 408 7.10 -30.92 -30.84
C GLY A 408 6.18 -29.86 -31.42
N THR A 409 5.37 -29.21 -30.58
CA THR A 409 4.47 -28.14 -30.99
C THR A 409 5.30 -26.94 -31.46
N PRO A 410 5.07 -26.40 -32.66
CA PRO A 410 5.89 -25.31 -33.17
C PRO A 410 5.80 -24.05 -32.29
N ALA A 411 6.95 -23.44 -31.99
CA ALA A 411 7.02 -22.17 -31.28
C ALA A 411 6.02 -21.12 -31.80
N GLY A 412 5.19 -20.58 -30.91
CA GLY A 412 4.15 -19.60 -31.22
C GLY A 412 2.85 -20.16 -31.81
N ALA A 413 2.68 -21.48 -31.86
CA ALA A 413 1.39 -22.10 -32.10
C ALA A 413 0.40 -21.76 -30.97
N ALA A 414 -0.89 -21.70 -31.31
CA ALA A 414 -1.93 -21.61 -30.28
C ALA A 414 -2.11 -22.99 -29.64
N VAL A 415 -1.79 -23.09 -28.35
CA VAL A 415 -1.83 -24.33 -27.58
C VAL A 415 -2.76 -24.20 -26.38
N GLY A 416 -3.34 -25.33 -25.98
CA GLY A 416 -4.11 -25.44 -24.75
C GLY A 416 -3.22 -25.43 -23.51
N GLY A 417 -3.82 -25.60 -22.33
CA GLY A 417 -3.08 -25.72 -21.07
C GLY A 417 -2.18 -26.97 -20.96
N ASP A 418 -2.27 -27.88 -21.93
CA ASP A 418 -1.51 -29.12 -22.01
C ASP A 418 -0.39 -29.10 -23.08
N GLY A 419 -0.13 -27.95 -23.74
CA GLY A 419 0.93 -27.83 -24.76
C GLY A 419 0.54 -28.38 -26.14
N CYS A 420 -0.69 -28.86 -26.30
CA CYS A 420 -1.12 -29.43 -27.58
C CYS A 420 -1.91 -28.41 -28.41
N ALA A 421 -1.53 -28.24 -29.67
CA ALA A 421 -2.34 -27.64 -30.70
C ALA A 421 -3.28 -28.69 -31.34
N CYS A 422 -4.35 -28.24 -32.00
CA CYS A 422 -5.34 -29.14 -32.63
C CYS A 422 -4.76 -30.17 -33.62
N ALA A 423 -3.61 -29.87 -34.21
CA ALA A 423 -2.97 -30.73 -35.20
C ALA A 423 -2.04 -31.78 -34.56
N ASP A 424 -1.78 -31.67 -33.27
CA ASP A 424 -0.82 -32.54 -32.60
C ASP A 424 -1.44 -33.90 -32.30
N PRO A 425 -0.71 -35.01 -32.53
CA PRO A 425 -1.22 -36.36 -32.29
C PRO A 425 -1.62 -36.65 -30.84
N GLY A 426 -1.17 -35.82 -29.89
CA GLY A 426 -1.46 -35.92 -28.46
C GLY A 426 -2.61 -35.06 -27.97
N HIS A 427 -3.19 -34.21 -28.82
CA HIS A 427 -4.33 -33.36 -28.46
C HIS A 427 -5.56 -34.22 -28.12
N ALA A 428 -6.28 -33.84 -27.06
CA ALA A 428 -7.43 -34.60 -26.59
C ALA A 428 -8.55 -34.59 -27.64
N SER A 429 -9.15 -35.77 -27.89
CA SER A 429 -10.31 -35.87 -28.77
C SER A 429 -11.40 -34.92 -28.29
N CYS A 430 -11.90 -34.08 -29.21
CA CYS A 430 -13.02 -33.20 -28.92
C CYS A 430 -14.37 -33.91 -28.96
N ASP A 431 -14.41 -35.22 -29.19
CA ASP A 431 -15.66 -36.00 -29.13
C ASP A 431 -16.27 -35.95 -27.72
N ASP A 432 -17.44 -35.30 -27.57
CA ASP A 432 -18.16 -35.22 -26.30
C ASP A 432 -19.08 -36.42 -26.05
N GLY A 433 -19.11 -37.38 -26.97
CA GLY A 433 -19.96 -38.55 -26.91
C GLY A 433 -21.43 -38.28 -27.26
N ASN A 434 -21.79 -37.05 -27.66
CA ASN A 434 -23.12 -36.74 -28.18
C ASN A 434 -23.15 -37.07 -29.68
N ALA A 435 -23.94 -38.06 -30.06
CA ALA A 435 -24.06 -38.48 -31.46
C ALA A 435 -24.62 -37.39 -32.40
N CYS A 436 -25.27 -36.37 -31.82
CA CYS A 436 -25.88 -35.24 -32.52
C CYS A 436 -25.07 -33.95 -32.49
N THR A 437 -23.82 -33.99 -32.04
CA THR A 437 -22.82 -32.94 -32.25
C THR A 437 -21.81 -33.37 -33.31
N SER A 438 -21.25 -32.37 -33.99
CA SER A 438 -20.10 -32.45 -34.86
C SER A 438 -18.98 -31.73 -34.15
N ASP A 439 -18.11 -32.52 -33.55
CA ASP A 439 -17.04 -32.01 -32.71
C ASP A 439 -15.79 -31.74 -33.51
N ARG A 440 -15.15 -30.61 -33.23
CA ARG A 440 -13.89 -30.20 -33.84
C ARG A 440 -13.06 -29.37 -32.89
N CYS A 441 -11.76 -29.32 -33.11
CA CYS A 441 -10.87 -28.41 -32.40
C CYS A 441 -10.76 -27.06 -33.15
N ASP A 442 -10.79 -25.94 -32.44
CA ASP A 442 -10.56 -24.59 -32.97
C ASP A 442 -9.05 -24.30 -33.10
N PRO A 443 -8.52 -24.17 -34.32
CA PRO A 443 -7.07 -23.98 -34.53
C PRO A 443 -6.52 -22.66 -33.99
N ALA A 444 -7.36 -21.67 -33.65
CA ALA A 444 -6.89 -20.40 -33.10
C ALA A 444 -6.69 -20.43 -31.58
N THR A 445 -7.32 -21.37 -30.88
CA THR A 445 -7.36 -21.42 -29.41
C THR A 445 -7.00 -22.81 -28.85
N ALA A 446 -6.90 -23.82 -29.71
CA ALA A 446 -6.78 -25.23 -29.35
C ALA A 446 -7.93 -25.79 -28.48
N ALA A 447 -9.05 -25.05 -28.40
CA ALA A 447 -10.22 -25.44 -27.63
C ALA A 447 -11.19 -26.32 -28.45
N CYS A 448 -11.95 -27.18 -27.77
CA CYS A 448 -12.98 -28.00 -28.42
C CYS A 448 -14.25 -27.19 -28.72
N VAL A 449 -14.85 -27.49 -29.88
CA VAL A 449 -16.08 -26.87 -30.39
C VAL A 449 -17.04 -27.98 -30.80
N HIS A 450 -18.21 -27.98 -30.19
CA HIS A 450 -19.27 -28.96 -30.40
C HIS A 450 -20.43 -28.28 -31.14
N ALA A 451 -20.64 -28.60 -32.41
CA ALA A 451 -21.67 -27.96 -33.24
C ALA A 451 -22.80 -28.92 -33.56
N ALA A 452 -24.07 -28.53 -33.46
CA ALA A 452 -25.19 -29.41 -33.78
C ALA A 452 -25.10 -30.02 -35.21
N ARG A 453 -25.37 -31.32 -35.31
CA ARG A 453 -25.36 -32.12 -36.54
C ARG A 453 -26.79 -32.26 -37.07
N HIS A 454 -26.97 -32.08 -38.40
CA HIS A 454 -28.26 -32.22 -39.09
C HIS A 454 -28.11 -33.11 -40.32
N ASP A 455 -28.30 -34.41 -40.16
CA ASP A 455 -28.02 -35.44 -41.19
C ASP A 455 -29.16 -36.45 -41.42
N GLY A 456 -30.36 -36.14 -40.96
CA GLY A 456 -31.54 -37.01 -41.10
C GLY A 456 -31.69 -38.10 -40.04
N ILE A 457 -30.89 -38.04 -38.96
CA ILE A 457 -31.05 -38.83 -37.73
C ILE A 457 -31.11 -37.88 -36.50
N CYS A 458 -30.38 -36.77 -36.58
CA CYS A 458 -30.37 -35.70 -35.58
C CYS A 458 -31.18 -34.47 -36.05
N ASP A 459 -32.24 -34.74 -36.82
CA ASP A 459 -33.13 -33.70 -37.34
C ASP A 459 -34.41 -33.65 -36.51
N ALA A 460 -35.07 -32.49 -36.47
CA ALA A 460 -36.33 -32.29 -35.74
C ALA A 460 -37.51 -33.17 -36.23
N ALA A 461 -37.34 -33.96 -37.30
CA ALA A 461 -38.33 -34.92 -37.78
C ALA A 461 -38.28 -36.26 -37.03
N ASP A 462 -37.20 -36.53 -36.29
CA ASP A 462 -36.94 -37.76 -35.53
C ASP A 462 -37.15 -37.56 -34.01
N ASP A 463 -37.99 -36.58 -33.66
CA ASP A 463 -38.41 -36.20 -32.31
C ASP A 463 -39.90 -36.55 -32.18
N SER A 464 -40.18 -37.74 -31.62
CA SER A 464 -41.50 -38.39 -31.65
C SER A 464 -42.54 -37.71 -30.77
N ASP A 465 -42.14 -37.10 -29.65
CA ASP A 465 -43.03 -36.37 -28.74
C ASP A 465 -42.93 -34.84 -28.88
N GLY A 466 -41.97 -34.37 -29.67
CA GLY A 466 -41.85 -33.00 -30.16
C GLY A 466 -41.24 -32.06 -29.12
N ASP A 467 -40.46 -32.57 -28.18
CA ASP A 467 -39.92 -31.85 -27.03
C ASP A 467 -38.58 -31.13 -27.30
N GLY A 468 -37.98 -31.37 -28.46
CA GLY A 468 -36.72 -30.79 -28.91
C GLY A 468 -35.50 -31.70 -28.78
N LEU A 469 -35.63 -32.91 -28.24
CA LEU A 469 -34.61 -33.97 -28.27
C LEU A 469 -35.07 -35.09 -29.20
N VAL A 470 -34.19 -35.49 -30.13
CA VAL A 470 -34.51 -36.60 -31.03
C VAL A 470 -34.53 -37.93 -30.27
N ASP A 471 -35.36 -38.86 -30.72
CA ASP A 471 -35.63 -40.16 -30.10
C ASP A 471 -34.36 -40.94 -29.73
N LEU A 472 -33.26 -40.72 -30.45
CA LEU A 472 -31.98 -41.40 -30.24
C LEU A 472 -31.31 -41.03 -28.90
N VAL A 473 -31.54 -39.81 -28.41
CA VAL A 473 -30.90 -39.27 -27.19
C VAL A 473 -31.90 -38.92 -26.09
N ASP A 474 -33.19 -38.99 -26.38
CA ASP A 474 -34.27 -38.77 -25.44
C ASP A 474 -34.51 -40.02 -24.55
N ARG A 475 -34.48 -39.82 -23.22
CA ARG A 475 -34.78 -40.85 -22.20
C ARG A 475 -36.19 -40.73 -21.62
N CYS A 476 -36.92 -39.69 -21.98
CA CYS A 476 -38.29 -39.39 -21.55
C CYS A 476 -39.22 -39.29 -22.78
N PRO A 477 -39.49 -40.43 -23.46
CA PRO A 477 -40.10 -40.50 -24.82
C PRO A 477 -41.59 -40.15 -24.92
N ASN A 478 -42.14 -39.45 -23.92
CA ASN A 478 -43.52 -38.99 -23.96
C ASN A 478 -43.66 -37.57 -23.37
N THR A 479 -42.58 -36.81 -23.32
CA THR A 479 -42.58 -35.46 -22.78
C THR A 479 -43.29 -34.54 -23.79
N PRO A 480 -44.40 -33.88 -23.42
CA PRO A 480 -45.23 -33.21 -24.42
C PRO A 480 -44.48 -32.05 -25.09
N GLY A 481 -44.50 -32.01 -26.43
CA GLY A 481 -43.88 -30.95 -27.20
C GLY A 481 -44.31 -29.54 -26.80
N GLY A 482 -43.32 -28.63 -26.69
CA GLY A 482 -43.48 -27.25 -26.22
C GLY A 482 -43.17 -27.02 -24.74
N HIS A 483 -42.86 -28.08 -23.99
CA HIS A 483 -42.16 -27.97 -22.71
C HIS A 483 -40.65 -27.99 -22.96
N ALA A 484 -39.87 -27.24 -22.17
CA ALA A 484 -38.43 -27.43 -22.18
C ALA A 484 -38.07 -28.67 -21.35
N VAL A 485 -36.98 -29.32 -21.75
CA VAL A 485 -36.52 -30.60 -21.23
C VAL A 485 -35.03 -30.53 -20.90
N ASP A 486 -34.60 -31.32 -19.93
CA ASP A 486 -33.18 -31.41 -19.56
C ASP A 486 -32.36 -32.22 -20.59
N ALA A 487 -31.05 -32.41 -20.34
CA ALA A 487 -30.18 -33.18 -21.22
C ALA A 487 -30.54 -34.68 -21.34
N ALA A 488 -31.55 -35.15 -20.60
CA ALA A 488 -32.12 -36.49 -20.71
C ALA A 488 -33.49 -36.51 -21.41
N GLY A 489 -34.05 -35.35 -21.80
CA GLY A 489 -35.39 -35.26 -22.37
C GLY A 489 -36.51 -35.15 -21.34
N CYS A 490 -36.20 -35.00 -20.06
CA CYS A 490 -37.23 -35.00 -19.02
C CYS A 490 -37.64 -33.58 -18.63
N ALA A 491 -38.95 -33.34 -18.56
CA ALA A 491 -39.50 -32.07 -18.09
C ALA A 491 -39.65 -32.02 -16.56
N CYS A 492 -39.70 -30.80 -16.02
CA CYS A 492 -39.88 -30.55 -14.59
C CYS A 492 -41.07 -31.33 -13.99
N GLY A 493 -40.79 -32.25 -13.06
CA GLY A 493 -41.80 -33.04 -12.34
C GLY A 493 -42.05 -34.43 -12.93
N GLU A 494 -41.40 -34.80 -14.01
CA GLU A 494 -41.38 -36.16 -14.54
C GLU A 494 -40.38 -37.05 -13.79
N ALA A 495 -40.67 -38.34 -13.72
CA ALA A 495 -39.82 -39.31 -13.04
C ALA A 495 -38.53 -39.53 -13.85
N GLY A 496 -37.46 -38.81 -13.49
CA GLY A 496 -36.17 -38.83 -14.19
C GLY A 496 -35.47 -37.48 -14.25
N HIS A 497 -36.23 -36.38 -14.10
CA HIS A 497 -35.69 -35.03 -14.02
C HIS A 497 -34.92 -34.80 -12.71
N ALA A 498 -33.78 -34.14 -12.78
CA ALA A 498 -32.94 -33.86 -11.61
C ALA A 498 -33.67 -32.95 -10.60
N SER A 499 -33.50 -33.20 -9.30
CA SER A 499 -34.02 -32.30 -8.26
C SER A 499 -33.27 -30.97 -8.33
N CYS A 500 -34.00 -29.85 -8.34
CA CYS A 500 -33.43 -28.50 -8.33
C CYS A 500 -33.07 -27.99 -6.93
N ASP A 501 -33.15 -28.82 -5.90
CA ASP A 501 -32.71 -28.46 -4.55
C ASP A 501 -31.18 -28.38 -4.52
N ASP A 502 -30.63 -27.16 -4.36
CA ASP A 502 -29.19 -26.93 -4.28
C ASP A 502 -28.65 -27.00 -2.83
N GLY A 503 -29.54 -27.21 -1.86
CA GLY A 503 -29.23 -27.29 -0.44
C GLY A 503 -28.91 -25.94 0.21
N ASP A 504 -29.15 -24.82 -0.47
CA ASP A 504 -29.02 -23.47 0.07
C ASP A 504 -30.35 -23.00 0.69
N ALA A 505 -30.35 -22.71 1.99
CA ALA A 505 -31.55 -22.24 2.70
C ALA A 505 -31.98 -20.81 2.29
N CYS A 506 -31.15 -20.12 1.50
CA CYS A 506 -31.35 -18.75 1.04
C CYS A 506 -31.90 -18.65 -0.38
N THR A 507 -32.17 -19.78 -1.02
CA THR A 507 -32.77 -19.84 -2.35
C THR A 507 -34.17 -20.44 -2.27
N GLU A 508 -35.05 -19.93 -3.12
CA GLU A 508 -36.28 -20.60 -3.47
C GLU A 508 -36.02 -21.35 -4.77
N ASP A 509 -35.84 -22.66 -4.62
CA ASP A 509 -35.55 -23.55 -5.74
C ASP A 509 -36.82 -23.91 -6.48
N ALA A 510 -36.83 -23.56 -7.76
CA ALA A 510 -37.90 -23.90 -8.67
C ALA A 510 -37.32 -24.43 -9.98
N CYS A 511 -37.97 -25.42 -10.57
CA CYS A 511 -37.69 -25.78 -11.95
C CYS A 511 -38.57 -24.93 -12.86
N ASP A 512 -37.96 -24.15 -13.75
CA ASP A 512 -38.69 -23.39 -14.75
C ASP A 512 -39.19 -24.32 -15.85
N ARG A 513 -40.51 -24.50 -15.92
CA ARG A 513 -41.16 -25.39 -16.91
C ARG A 513 -40.98 -24.93 -18.35
N ALA A 514 -40.62 -23.66 -18.59
CA ALA A 514 -40.40 -23.12 -19.91
C ALA A 514 -38.97 -23.31 -20.41
N THR A 515 -38.00 -23.57 -19.52
CA THR A 515 -36.58 -23.71 -19.87
C THR A 515 -35.93 -24.99 -19.36
N ALA A 516 -36.62 -25.79 -18.54
CA ALA A 516 -36.11 -26.93 -17.76
C ALA A 516 -34.88 -26.61 -16.91
N ALA A 517 -34.58 -25.32 -16.71
CA ALA A 517 -33.49 -24.89 -15.88
C ALA A 517 -33.93 -24.87 -14.41
N CYS A 518 -33.02 -25.28 -13.53
CA CYS A 518 -33.15 -24.96 -12.13
C CYS A 518 -32.96 -23.45 -11.95
N VAL A 519 -33.95 -22.83 -11.33
CA VAL A 519 -33.97 -21.42 -10.96
C VAL A 519 -33.92 -21.37 -9.45
N HIS A 520 -32.79 -20.89 -8.95
CA HIS A 520 -32.57 -20.67 -7.54
C HIS A 520 -32.78 -19.17 -7.30
N THR A 521 -34.00 -18.79 -6.93
CA THR A 521 -34.31 -17.37 -6.74
C THR A 521 -33.84 -16.96 -5.35
N PRO A 522 -32.96 -15.96 -5.19
CA PRO A 522 -32.58 -15.48 -3.86
C PRO A 522 -33.84 -15.09 -3.08
N ARG A 523 -34.03 -15.70 -1.92
CA ARG A 523 -35.13 -15.38 -1.02
C ARG A 523 -34.92 -13.96 -0.48
N ASP A 524 -35.98 -13.16 -0.54
CA ASP A 524 -36.00 -11.86 0.13
C ASP A 524 -36.13 -12.07 1.64
N CYS A 525 -35.07 -11.72 2.36
CA CYS A 525 -35.02 -11.82 3.81
C CYS A 525 -35.42 -10.52 4.50
N SER A 526 -35.96 -9.53 3.79
CA SER A 526 -36.32 -8.27 4.44
C SER A 526 -37.55 -8.40 5.34
N ASP A 527 -37.45 -7.94 6.58
CA ASP A 527 -38.58 -7.83 7.51
C ASP A 527 -39.35 -6.50 7.36
N GLY A 528 -38.87 -5.60 6.50
CA GLY A 528 -39.47 -4.30 6.23
C GLY A 528 -39.22 -3.25 7.33
N ASP A 529 -38.39 -3.56 8.33
CA ASP A 529 -37.94 -2.61 9.33
C ASP A 529 -36.68 -1.87 8.82
N PRO A 530 -36.71 -0.54 8.63
CA PRO A 530 -35.52 0.21 8.22
C PRO A 530 -34.40 0.22 9.29
N CYS A 531 -34.67 -0.29 10.49
CA CYS A 531 -33.72 -0.43 11.60
C CYS A 531 -33.12 -1.84 11.73
N THR A 532 -33.29 -2.71 10.74
CA THR A 532 -32.66 -4.03 10.68
C THR A 532 -31.82 -4.17 9.41
N ALA A 533 -30.66 -4.79 9.58
CA ALA A 533 -29.81 -5.28 8.51
C ALA A 533 -30.20 -6.73 8.21
N ASP A 534 -30.86 -6.92 7.07
CA ASP A 534 -31.33 -8.22 6.63
C ASP A 534 -30.24 -8.96 5.85
N SER A 535 -29.98 -10.19 6.25
CA SER A 535 -28.96 -11.05 5.64
C SER A 535 -29.44 -12.50 5.56
N CYS A 536 -28.80 -13.32 4.74
CA CYS A 536 -29.13 -14.72 4.64
C CYS A 536 -27.88 -15.59 4.73
N ASP A 537 -27.93 -16.63 5.57
CA ASP A 537 -26.87 -17.62 5.73
C ASP A 537 -27.26 -18.92 5.00
N PRO A 538 -26.44 -19.42 4.07
CA PRO A 538 -26.80 -20.56 3.22
C PRO A 538 -27.15 -21.86 3.94
N ARG A 539 -26.80 -22.00 5.22
CA ARG A 539 -27.11 -23.19 6.03
C ARG A 539 -28.29 -23.00 6.96
N SER A 540 -28.56 -21.76 7.37
CA SER A 540 -29.51 -21.45 8.45
C SER A 540 -30.64 -20.50 8.05
N GLY A 541 -30.60 -19.90 6.87
CA GLY A 541 -31.65 -19.05 6.31
C GLY A 541 -31.54 -17.57 6.71
N CYS A 542 -32.67 -16.87 6.74
CA CYS A 542 -32.72 -15.42 6.97
C CYS A 542 -32.35 -15.03 8.42
N HIS A 543 -31.55 -13.97 8.53
CA HIS A 543 -31.11 -13.33 9.77
C HIS A 543 -31.33 -11.82 9.69
N HIS A 544 -31.93 -11.24 10.72
CA HIS A 544 -32.24 -9.80 10.80
C HIS A 544 -31.48 -9.24 12.01
N ALA A 545 -30.44 -8.43 11.76
CA ALA A 545 -29.60 -7.86 12.80
C ALA A 545 -29.98 -6.40 13.05
N ALA A 546 -30.15 -5.97 14.30
CA ALA A 546 -30.49 -4.57 14.58
C ALA A 546 -29.36 -3.62 14.12
N GLU A 547 -29.73 -2.57 13.37
CA GLU A 547 -28.87 -1.44 13.05
C GLU A 547 -28.61 -0.58 14.31
N PRO A 548 -27.46 0.10 14.39
CA PRO A 548 -27.10 0.88 15.56
C PRO A 548 -27.99 2.12 15.71
N ASP A 549 -28.23 2.46 16.97
CA ASP A 549 -28.71 3.75 17.44
C ASP A 549 -27.51 4.42 18.13
N THR A 550 -26.81 5.28 17.39
CA THR A 550 -25.51 5.83 17.78
C THR A 550 -25.61 6.76 18.98
N ASP A 551 -26.74 7.43 19.17
CA ASP A 551 -26.91 8.42 20.23
C ASP A 551 -27.86 7.97 21.35
N GLY A 552 -28.57 6.88 21.14
CA GLY A 552 -29.38 6.19 22.13
C GLY A 552 -30.73 6.87 22.38
N ASP A 553 -31.24 7.64 21.42
CA ASP A 553 -32.51 8.36 21.55
C ASP A 553 -33.74 7.55 21.12
N GLY A 554 -33.52 6.36 20.55
CA GLY A 554 -34.55 5.43 20.13
C GLY A 554 -34.90 5.49 18.64
N VAL A 555 -34.22 6.33 17.85
CA VAL A 555 -34.30 6.34 16.39
C VAL A 555 -33.01 5.76 15.82
N CYS A 556 -33.10 4.73 14.96
CA CYS A 556 -31.89 4.12 14.39
C CYS A 556 -31.21 5.05 13.37
N ASP A 557 -29.88 4.93 13.29
CA ASP A 557 -29.04 5.80 12.45
C ASP A 557 -29.54 6.01 11.00
N PRO A 558 -30.11 5.01 10.29
CA PRO A 558 -30.59 5.19 8.92
C PRO A 558 -31.79 6.13 8.74
N ILE A 559 -32.60 6.38 9.78
CA ILE A 559 -33.83 7.18 9.70
C ILE A 559 -33.85 8.37 10.66
N ASP A 560 -32.78 8.58 11.42
CA ASP A 560 -32.65 9.69 12.35
C ASP A 560 -32.20 10.99 11.62
N PRO A 561 -32.94 12.12 11.72
CA PRO A 561 -32.50 13.42 11.21
C PRO A 561 -31.32 14.05 11.98
N CYS A 562 -31.04 13.55 13.19
CA CYS A 562 -29.89 13.90 13.99
C CYS A 562 -29.21 12.63 14.58
N PRO A 563 -28.61 11.72 13.77
CA PRO A 563 -28.09 10.37 14.17
C PRO A 563 -27.06 10.30 15.33
N ARG A 564 -26.71 11.44 15.91
CA ARG A 564 -25.57 11.63 16.82
C ARG A 564 -25.90 12.63 17.93
N VAL A 565 -27.10 13.21 17.95
CA VAL A 565 -27.54 14.22 18.91
C VAL A 565 -28.89 13.79 19.46
N PRO A 566 -28.93 13.22 20.68
CA PRO A 566 -30.15 12.63 21.21
C PRO A 566 -31.27 13.66 21.30
N HIS A 567 -32.41 13.36 20.71
CA HIS A 567 -33.58 14.24 20.75
C HIS A 567 -34.88 13.48 21.07
N ALA A 568 -35.85 14.21 21.61
CA ALA A 568 -37.14 13.62 21.96
C ALA A 568 -38.15 13.66 20.80
N ASP A 569 -37.85 14.38 19.71
CA ASP A 569 -38.75 14.58 18.56
C ASP A 569 -37.93 14.92 17.29
N PRO A 570 -38.02 14.13 16.20
CA PRO A 570 -37.28 14.31 14.94
C PRO A 570 -37.88 15.43 14.08
N THR A 571 -38.05 16.61 14.66
CA THR A 571 -38.54 17.78 13.94
C THR A 571 -37.44 18.38 13.06
N ASP A 572 -37.77 18.57 11.79
CA ASP A 572 -37.01 19.32 10.80
C ASP A 572 -37.99 20.35 10.20
N VAL A 573 -38.07 21.52 10.84
CA VAL A 573 -39.15 22.48 10.59
C VAL A 573 -39.01 23.14 9.21
N ASP A 574 -37.78 23.29 8.71
CA ASP A 574 -37.52 23.88 7.40
C ASP A 574 -37.31 22.84 6.28
N GLY A 575 -37.35 21.55 6.63
CA GLY A 575 -37.40 20.42 5.71
C GLY A 575 -36.11 20.21 4.94
N ASP A 576 -34.98 20.63 5.50
CA ASP A 576 -33.68 20.62 4.84
C ASP A 576 -32.92 19.29 5.04
N GLY A 577 -33.51 18.35 5.79
CA GLY A 577 -32.98 17.05 6.14
C GLY A 577 -32.09 17.06 7.39
N ILE A 578 -32.05 18.16 8.15
CA ILE A 578 -31.30 18.30 9.41
C ILE A 578 -32.29 18.65 10.52
N GLY A 579 -32.33 17.85 11.59
CA GLY A 579 -33.24 18.12 12.70
C GLY A 579 -32.92 19.43 13.43
N ASP A 580 -33.96 20.11 13.90
CA ASP A 580 -33.90 21.36 14.69
C ASP A 580 -32.95 21.25 15.90
N ALA A 581 -32.84 20.06 16.51
CA ALA A 581 -31.99 19.80 17.66
C ALA A 581 -30.48 19.87 17.32
N CYS A 582 -30.13 19.57 16.08
CA CYS A 582 -28.79 19.69 15.53
C CYS A 582 -28.65 20.93 14.60
N GLU A 583 -29.49 21.95 14.78
CA GLU A 583 -29.43 23.22 14.04
C GLU A 583 -28.64 24.31 14.80
N CYS A 584 -27.83 25.15 14.13
CA CYS A 584 -26.99 26.18 14.80
C CYS A 584 -27.59 27.58 14.82
N ARG A 585 -28.12 27.99 15.98
CA ARG A 585 -28.74 29.31 16.16
C ARG A 585 -27.81 30.40 16.73
N ASP A 586 -26.69 30.08 17.40
CA ASP A 586 -25.76 31.06 18.03
C ASP A 586 -24.25 30.82 17.74
N ALA A 587 -23.58 31.77 17.06
CA ALA A 587 -22.19 31.65 16.58
C ALA A 587 -21.12 31.98 17.65
N SER A 588 -20.73 31.00 18.46
CA SER A 588 -19.58 31.07 19.37
C SER A 588 -18.30 30.49 18.74
N PRO A 589 -17.11 31.10 18.95
CA PRO A 589 -15.84 30.55 18.44
C PRO A 589 -15.59 29.18 19.07
N GLY A 590 -15.21 28.19 18.25
CA GLY A 590 -14.98 26.80 18.68
C GLY A 590 -16.25 25.98 18.96
N ARG A 591 -17.43 26.41 18.49
CA ARG A 591 -18.66 25.60 18.63
C ARG A 591 -19.61 25.71 17.45
N CYS A 592 -19.74 26.93 16.91
CA CYS A 592 -20.61 27.23 15.78
C CYS A 592 -19.94 28.32 14.93
N ILE A 593 -19.12 27.95 13.94
CA ILE A 593 -18.58 28.91 12.97
C ILE A 593 -19.22 28.67 11.60
N PRO A 594 -19.57 29.73 10.85
CA PRO A 594 -20.48 29.59 9.72
C PRO A 594 -19.77 29.00 8.50
N ALA A 595 -20.04 27.71 8.28
CA ALA A 595 -19.49 26.83 7.27
C ALA A 595 -19.40 27.48 5.86
N LEU A 596 -18.20 27.45 5.27
CA LEU A 596 -17.96 27.69 3.82
C LEU A 596 -17.27 26.45 3.16
N GLY A 597 -17.89 25.68 2.22
CA GLY A 597 -17.25 24.46 1.61
C GLY A 597 -18.10 23.20 1.28
N GLN A 598 -17.66 21.97 1.61
CA GLN A 598 -18.45 20.70 1.64
C GLN A 598 -18.29 20.04 3.02
N ALA A 599 -19.34 19.48 3.63
CA ALA A 599 -19.38 19.08 5.06
C ALA A 599 -18.18 18.25 5.54
N SER A 600 -17.73 17.27 4.75
CA SER A 600 -16.59 16.38 5.06
C SER A 600 -15.21 17.05 5.06
N ARG A 601 -15.11 18.35 4.77
CA ARG A 601 -13.84 19.07 4.58
C ARG A 601 -13.71 20.32 5.46
N ARG A 602 -14.64 20.58 6.38
CA ARG A 602 -14.80 21.93 6.99
C ARG A 602 -14.30 22.11 8.43
N CYS A 603 -13.79 21.08 9.10
CA CYS A 603 -13.36 21.21 10.51
C CYS A 603 -11.88 21.59 10.70
N ALA A 604 -11.10 21.64 9.62
CA ALA A 604 -9.64 21.84 9.70
C ALA A 604 -9.21 23.32 9.77
N VAL A 605 -9.84 24.19 8.99
CA VAL A 605 -9.50 25.63 8.97
C VAL A 605 -10.69 26.46 8.52
N GLU A 606 -11.04 27.47 9.31
CA GLU A 606 -12.22 28.29 9.07
C GLU A 606 -12.00 29.77 9.37
N TRP A 607 -12.71 30.63 8.64
CA TRP A 607 -12.69 32.08 8.79
C TRP A 607 -13.85 32.55 9.66
N ARG A 608 -13.56 33.36 10.69
CA ARG A 608 -14.57 34.09 11.44
C ARG A 608 -14.44 35.59 11.19
N PRO A 609 -15.19 36.16 10.22
CA PRO A 609 -15.25 37.60 10.08
C PRO A 609 -16.05 38.20 11.23
N MET A 610 -15.58 39.32 11.79
CA MET A 610 -16.32 40.03 12.84
C MET A 610 -17.46 40.89 12.31
N ALA A 611 -17.49 41.13 10.99
CA ALA A 611 -18.62 41.74 10.29
C ALA A 611 -19.63 40.65 9.86
N ARG A 612 -20.93 40.98 9.84
CA ARG A 612 -22.00 40.04 9.46
C ARG A 612 -21.84 39.61 7.98
N PRO A 613 -21.75 38.28 7.69
CA PRO A 613 -21.67 37.80 6.32
C PRO A 613 -23.03 37.95 5.60
N VAL A 614 -23.00 37.99 4.27
CA VAL A 614 -24.21 37.93 3.46
C VAL A 614 -24.64 36.46 3.33
N TYR A 615 -25.90 36.13 3.57
CA TYR A 615 -26.44 34.76 3.47
C TYR A 615 -26.96 34.48 2.05
N SER A 616 -26.71 33.27 1.53
CA SER A 616 -27.28 32.78 0.26
C SER A 616 -27.52 31.27 0.33
N ARG A 617 -28.77 30.83 0.08
CA ARG A 617 -29.18 29.40 0.16
C ARG A 617 -28.89 28.76 1.53
N GLY A 618 -29.36 29.38 2.61
CA GLY A 618 -29.19 28.88 3.99
C GLY A 618 -27.77 28.96 4.56
N LEU A 619 -26.75 29.14 3.72
CA LEU A 619 -25.35 29.22 4.14
C LEU A 619 -24.78 30.64 4.00
N PRO A 620 -23.83 31.05 4.87
CA PRO A 620 -23.09 32.29 4.71
C PRO A 620 -22.26 32.25 3.42
N ALA A 621 -22.19 33.36 2.69
CA ALA A 621 -21.29 33.48 1.55
C ALA A 621 -19.86 33.82 2.03
N SER A 622 -18.84 33.32 1.31
CA SER A 622 -17.41 33.60 1.55
C SER A 622 -16.99 35.02 1.17
N ILE A 623 -17.93 35.97 1.22
CA ILE A 623 -17.78 37.35 0.76
C ILE A 623 -18.24 38.27 1.89
N VAL A 624 -17.32 39.09 2.39
CA VAL A 624 -17.61 40.18 3.33
C VAL A 624 -17.49 41.50 2.56
N ARG A 625 -18.53 42.32 2.63
CA ARG A 625 -18.59 43.63 1.99
C ARG A 625 -18.73 44.71 3.05
N CYS A 626 -17.94 45.77 2.93
CA CYS A 626 -17.95 46.91 3.82
C CYS A 626 -17.89 48.21 3.01
N THR A 627 -18.49 49.27 3.53
CA THR A 627 -18.32 50.63 2.99
C THR A 627 -17.26 51.35 3.79
N ASP A 628 -16.33 52.04 3.12
CA ASP A 628 -15.29 52.88 3.74
C ASP A 628 -15.93 53.87 4.73
N GLY A 629 -15.53 53.79 6.02
CA GLY A 629 -16.10 54.56 7.12
C GLY A 629 -17.28 53.93 7.87
N ASP A 630 -17.80 52.77 7.46
CA ASP A 630 -18.87 52.05 8.18
C ASP A 630 -18.33 51.40 9.47
N GLN A 631 -18.82 51.89 10.62
CA GLN A 631 -18.37 51.46 11.94
C GLN A 631 -18.67 49.98 12.25
N ALA A 632 -19.60 49.35 11.51
CA ALA A 632 -19.93 47.95 11.71
C ALA A 632 -18.88 46.99 11.13
N CYS A 633 -18.01 47.45 10.21
CA CYS A 633 -17.11 46.59 9.46
C CYS A 633 -15.73 47.16 9.12
N ASP A 634 -15.52 48.49 9.25
CA ASP A 634 -14.25 49.18 9.01
C ASP A 634 -13.61 49.70 10.30
N LEU A 635 -12.43 49.16 10.64
CA LEU A 635 -11.79 49.33 11.96
C LEU A 635 -11.01 50.65 12.13
N ASP A 636 -10.40 51.19 11.09
CA ASP A 636 -9.46 52.33 11.22
C ASP A 636 -9.96 53.65 10.65
N ARG A 637 -11.06 53.64 9.88
CA ARG A 637 -11.69 54.82 9.23
C ARG A 637 -10.71 55.65 8.40
N VAL A 638 -9.65 55.02 7.89
CA VAL A 638 -8.71 55.69 6.99
C VAL A 638 -9.38 55.81 5.64
N ALA A 639 -9.64 57.06 5.21
CA ALA A 639 -10.30 57.32 3.94
C ALA A 639 -9.55 56.65 2.77
N GLY A 640 -10.32 55.97 1.92
CA GLY A 640 -9.85 55.24 0.75
C GLY A 640 -9.54 53.77 1.00
N GLN A 641 -9.79 53.22 2.19
CA GLN A 641 -9.60 51.80 2.51
C GLN A 641 -10.62 51.31 3.55
N CYS A 642 -10.77 49.99 3.66
CA CYS A 642 -11.49 49.36 4.77
C CYS A 642 -10.53 48.39 5.47
N THR A 643 -10.51 48.42 6.80
CA THR A 643 -9.75 47.47 7.61
C THR A 643 -10.69 46.48 8.29
N PHE A 644 -10.64 45.23 7.84
CA PHE A 644 -11.45 44.13 8.33
C PHE A 644 -10.76 43.44 9.50
N ARG A 645 -11.55 42.98 10.47
CA ARG A 645 -11.06 42.10 11.53
C ARG A 645 -11.54 40.68 11.31
N VAL A 646 -10.60 39.76 11.20
CA VAL A 646 -10.85 38.33 10.95
C VAL A 646 -10.12 37.47 11.96
N LEU A 647 -10.71 36.33 12.32
CA LEU A 647 -10.02 35.26 13.03
C LEU A 647 -9.92 34.06 12.10
N VAL A 648 -8.86 33.28 12.27
CA VAL A 648 -8.76 31.93 11.70
C VAL A 648 -8.84 30.95 12.85
N CYS A 649 -9.74 29.98 12.76
CA CYS A 649 -9.85 28.90 13.74
C CYS A 649 -9.49 27.58 13.07
N ILE A 650 -8.79 26.71 13.79
CA ILE A 650 -8.37 25.39 13.34
C ILE A 650 -9.00 24.32 14.21
N ASP A 651 -9.16 23.13 13.64
CA ASP A 651 -9.58 21.94 14.38
C ASP A 651 -10.86 22.17 15.21
N ASN A 652 -11.82 22.87 14.61
CA ASN A 652 -13.08 23.23 15.27
C ASN A 652 -13.95 21.99 15.50
N THR A 653 -14.55 21.89 16.68
CA THR A 653 -15.61 20.94 17.00
C THR A 653 -16.98 21.59 16.73
N ASP A 654 -17.75 20.97 15.84
CA ASP A 654 -19.11 21.38 15.53
C ASP A 654 -20.03 20.17 15.78
N PRO A 655 -20.98 20.27 16.73
CA PRO A 655 -21.83 19.15 17.12
C PRO A 655 -22.73 18.64 15.98
N ARG A 656 -22.87 19.40 14.89
CA ARG A 656 -23.60 18.99 13.67
C ARG A 656 -22.77 18.13 12.73
N PHE A 657 -21.44 18.13 12.90
CA PHE A 657 -20.50 17.33 12.11
C PHE A 657 -19.67 16.39 13.00
N PRO A 658 -20.30 15.45 13.72
CA PRO A 658 -19.60 14.55 14.66
C PRO A 658 -18.68 13.53 13.96
N SER A 659 -18.90 13.26 12.66
CA SER A 659 -17.96 12.50 11.79
C SER A 659 -16.75 13.34 11.35
N CYS A 660 -16.87 14.66 11.48
CA CYS A 660 -15.78 15.61 11.31
C CYS A 660 -15.06 15.79 12.66
N ALA A 661 -14.70 14.66 13.29
CA ALA A 661 -13.81 14.66 14.43
C ALA A 661 -12.51 15.33 13.98
N ALA A 662 -12.19 16.49 14.57
CA ALA A 662 -11.09 17.33 14.15
C ALA A 662 -9.81 16.49 13.98
N PRO A 663 -9.34 16.26 12.74
CA PRO A 663 -8.03 15.67 12.55
C PRO A 663 -7.01 16.71 13.01
N GLU A 664 -5.95 16.32 13.71
CA GLU A 664 -4.80 17.21 13.95
C GLU A 664 -4.43 17.93 12.64
N THR A 665 -4.70 19.25 12.56
CA THR A 665 -4.31 20.05 11.41
C THR A 665 -2.81 20.25 11.47
N ASP A 666 -2.08 19.52 10.62
CA ASP A 666 -0.61 19.54 10.58
C ASP A 666 -0.03 20.93 10.32
N ALA A 667 -0.70 21.69 9.44
CA ALA A 667 -0.24 22.99 8.97
C ALA A 667 -1.35 23.75 8.28
N VAL A 668 -1.39 25.07 8.53
CA VAL A 668 -2.22 26.02 7.79
C VAL A 668 -1.32 27.04 7.11
N GLN A 669 -1.51 27.24 5.80
CA GLN A 669 -0.71 28.18 5.02
C GLN A 669 -1.60 29.19 4.31
N VAL A 670 -1.13 30.44 4.23
CA VAL A 670 -1.75 31.47 3.39
C VAL A 670 -1.43 31.19 1.92
N VAL A 671 -2.45 30.84 1.15
CA VAL A 671 -2.35 30.70 -0.30
C VAL A 671 -2.30 32.11 -0.91
N SER A 672 -1.08 32.57 -1.15
CA SER A 672 -0.84 33.85 -1.81
C SER A 672 -1.33 33.79 -3.26
N PRO A 673 -2.19 34.71 -3.72
CA PRO A 673 -2.45 34.85 -5.14
C PRO A 673 -1.13 35.24 -5.82
N GLY A 674 -0.70 34.45 -6.80
CA GLY A 674 0.61 34.56 -7.45
C GLY A 674 1.01 36.02 -7.73
N THR A 675 2.18 36.40 -7.22
CA THR A 675 2.77 37.72 -7.40
C THR A 675 3.07 37.96 -8.88
N ARG A 676 2.14 38.59 -9.59
CA ARG A 676 2.50 39.29 -10.83
C ARG A 676 3.45 40.43 -10.44
N ARG A 677 4.61 40.48 -11.10
CA ARG A 677 5.68 41.49 -10.91
C ARG A 677 5.12 42.88 -10.59
N GLY A 678 5.47 43.39 -9.41
CA GLY A 678 5.16 44.76 -8.97
C GLY A 678 4.41 44.83 -7.63
N THR A 679 5.17 44.68 -6.54
CA THR A 679 4.90 45.15 -5.16
C THR A 679 3.49 45.67 -4.83
N ASP A 680 2.50 44.79 -4.63
CA ASP A 680 1.36 45.16 -3.77
C ASP A 680 1.78 44.99 -2.31
N ARG A 681 2.35 46.06 -1.75
CA ARG A 681 2.79 46.10 -0.34
C ARG A 681 1.67 45.75 0.63
N VAL A 682 0.41 46.06 0.30
CA VAL A 682 -0.74 45.78 1.17
C VAL A 682 -1.07 44.29 1.17
N SER A 683 -1.03 43.64 0.01
CA SER A 683 -1.24 42.18 -0.06
C SER A 683 -0.09 41.44 0.62
N ALA A 684 1.16 41.88 0.47
CA ALA A 684 2.30 41.32 1.20
C ALA A 684 2.17 41.51 2.72
N ALA A 685 1.73 42.70 3.17
CA ALA A 685 1.49 42.99 4.57
C ALA A 685 0.34 42.15 5.16
N ASN A 686 -0.77 42.01 4.44
CA ASN A 686 -1.89 41.17 4.87
C ASN A 686 -1.48 39.69 4.95
N THR A 687 -0.73 39.19 3.96
CA THR A 687 -0.21 37.81 3.97
C THR A 687 0.77 37.58 5.12
N ALA A 688 1.67 38.52 5.39
CA ALA A 688 2.60 38.42 6.51
C ALA A 688 1.86 38.45 7.85
N ALA A 689 0.93 39.39 8.05
CA ALA A 689 0.13 39.48 9.26
C ALA A 689 -0.68 38.22 9.55
N LEU A 690 -1.23 37.59 8.49
CA LEU A 690 -1.91 36.30 8.64
C LEU A 690 -0.95 35.16 8.94
N SER A 691 0.20 35.10 8.25
CA SER A 691 1.19 34.03 8.47
C SER A 691 1.73 34.09 9.90
N ASP A 692 2.09 35.27 10.39
CA ASP A 692 2.55 35.49 11.76
C ASP A 692 1.47 35.13 12.80
N ALA A 693 0.20 35.34 12.48
CA ALA A 693 -0.91 34.97 13.36
C ALA A 693 -1.13 33.45 13.40
N LEU A 694 -0.99 32.76 12.27
CA LEU A 694 -1.08 31.31 12.17
C LEU A 694 0.10 30.59 12.82
N ASP A 695 1.32 31.14 12.71
CA ASP A 695 2.53 30.58 13.33
C ASP A 695 2.49 30.58 14.87
N ARG A 696 1.53 31.33 15.46
CA ARG A 696 1.30 31.37 16.91
C ARG A 696 0.27 30.35 17.40
N LEU A 697 -0.41 29.65 16.49
CA LEU A 697 -1.31 28.57 16.87
C LEU A 697 -0.49 27.38 17.38
N THR A 698 -0.96 26.79 18.47
CA THR A 698 -0.37 25.63 19.13
C THR A 698 -0.86 24.32 18.53
N GLY A 699 -1.91 24.33 17.71
CA GLY A 699 -2.47 23.15 17.06
C GLY A 699 -3.43 22.38 17.96
N VAL A 700 -3.94 23.01 19.02
CA VAL A 700 -4.98 22.40 19.87
C VAL A 700 -6.36 22.56 19.22
N PRO A 701 -7.30 21.62 19.43
CA PRO A 701 -8.66 21.75 18.92
C PRO A 701 -9.33 23.04 19.37
N ASP A 702 -10.19 23.60 18.52
CA ASP A 702 -10.94 24.84 18.74
C ASP A 702 -10.07 26.10 18.96
N GLU A 703 -8.80 26.06 18.54
CA GLU A 703 -7.90 27.18 18.67
C GLU A 703 -8.12 28.22 17.56
N CYS A 704 -8.26 29.49 17.96
CA CYS A 704 -8.38 30.61 17.04
C CYS A 704 -7.20 31.57 17.18
N THR A 705 -6.80 32.19 16.07
CA THR A 705 -5.84 33.30 16.10
C THR A 705 -6.41 34.47 16.89
N ALA A 706 -5.53 35.28 17.48
CA ALA A 706 -5.92 36.65 17.83
C ALA A 706 -6.49 37.37 16.59
N PRO A 707 -7.40 38.36 16.75
CA PRO A 707 -8.00 39.03 15.62
C PRO A 707 -6.95 39.70 14.73
N VAL A 708 -6.95 39.35 13.45
CA VAL A 708 -6.01 39.88 12.45
C VAL A 708 -6.68 41.01 11.67
N ALA A 709 -6.00 42.14 11.56
CA ALA A 709 -6.43 43.27 10.76
C ALA A 709 -5.98 43.10 9.30
N LEU A 710 -6.93 43.14 8.36
CA LEU A 710 -6.66 43.07 6.93
C LEU A 710 -7.14 44.32 6.22
N VAL A 711 -6.22 44.98 5.51
CA VAL A 711 -6.48 46.23 4.81
C VAL A 711 -6.89 45.95 3.37
N VAL A 712 -8.00 46.54 2.92
CA VAL A 712 -8.45 46.49 1.53
C VAL A 712 -8.62 47.92 1.00
N PRO A 713 -7.69 48.40 0.16
CA PRO A 713 -7.81 49.71 -0.47
C PRO A 713 -8.92 49.75 -1.50
N THR A 714 -9.65 50.86 -1.57
CA THR A 714 -10.53 51.19 -2.69
C THR A 714 -9.73 51.44 -3.98
N ARG A 715 -10.41 51.48 -5.12
CA ARG A 715 -9.79 51.85 -6.42
C ARG A 715 -10.33 53.21 -6.88
N GLY A 716 -9.99 54.26 -6.14
CA GLY A 716 -10.58 55.59 -6.31
C GLY A 716 -12.09 55.53 -6.05
N LYS A 717 -12.91 55.94 -7.02
CA LYS A 717 -14.39 55.86 -6.93
C LYS A 717 -14.98 54.47 -7.19
N ARG A 718 -14.16 53.42 -7.26
CA ARG A 718 -14.62 52.04 -7.50
C ARG A 718 -14.31 51.12 -6.31
N PRO A 719 -15.13 50.08 -6.07
CA PRO A 719 -14.87 49.11 -5.03
C PRO A 719 -13.50 48.43 -5.17
N GLY A 720 -12.82 48.30 -4.05
CA GLY A 720 -11.64 47.47 -3.87
C GLY A 720 -12.03 46.05 -3.51
N GLY A 721 -11.26 45.06 -3.96
CA GLY A 721 -11.51 43.66 -3.64
C GLY A 721 -10.23 42.84 -3.50
N ARG A 722 -10.16 42.05 -2.43
CA ARG A 722 -9.06 41.12 -2.15
C ARG A 722 -9.61 39.75 -1.76
N ALA A 723 -9.04 38.71 -2.34
CA ALA A 723 -9.33 37.32 -1.96
C ALA A 723 -8.10 36.76 -1.27
N VAL A 724 -8.31 36.17 -0.10
CA VAL A 724 -7.29 35.46 0.67
C VAL A 724 -7.76 34.02 0.79
N ALA A 725 -6.84 33.08 0.62
CA ALA A 725 -7.14 31.67 0.80
C ALA A 725 -6.16 31.06 1.80
N LEU A 726 -6.66 30.08 2.55
CA LEU A 726 -5.92 29.25 3.48
C LEU A 726 -5.94 27.83 2.95
N ARG A 727 -4.82 27.14 3.11
CA ARG A 727 -4.70 25.73 2.81
C ARG A 727 -4.27 25.02 4.08
N ALA A 728 -5.16 24.19 4.62
CA ALA A 728 -4.87 23.29 5.70
C ALA A 728 -4.51 21.92 5.15
N ARG A 729 -3.50 21.28 5.74
CA ARG A 729 -3.20 19.88 5.51
C ARG A 729 -3.70 19.08 6.71
N THR A 730 -4.56 18.11 6.45
CA THR A 730 -5.07 17.16 7.45
C THR A 730 -4.66 15.76 7.07
N ARG A 731 -4.84 14.81 7.99
CA ARG A 731 -4.65 13.37 7.72
C ARG A 731 -5.53 12.84 6.58
N ALA A 732 -6.68 13.48 6.33
CA ALA A 732 -7.62 13.10 5.27
C ALA A 732 -7.36 13.82 3.92
N GLY A 733 -6.34 14.68 3.85
CA GLY A 733 -5.94 15.37 2.62
C GLY A 733 -5.79 16.88 2.79
N THR A 734 -5.77 17.60 1.67
CA THR A 734 -5.64 19.07 1.68
C THR A 734 -7.00 19.73 1.60
N VAL A 735 -7.27 20.58 2.58
CA VAL A 735 -8.45 21.43 2.63
C VAL A 735 -8.05 22.86 2.25
N GLN A 736 -8.86 23.52 1.43
CA GLN A 736 -8.64 24.94 1.12
C GLN A 736 -9.90 25.75 1.42
N SER A 737 -9.74 26.81 2.21
CA SER A 737 -10.81 27.75 2.54
C SER A 737 -10.47 29.13 1.98
N ARG A 738 -11.44 29.85 1.42
CA ARG A 738 -11.23 31.15 0.77
C ARG A 738 -12.18 32.18 1.35
N LEU A 739 -11.64 33.37 1.63
CA LEU A 739 -12.39 34.56 2.06
C LEU A 739 -12.17 35.69 1.05
N ARG A 740 -13.26 36.37 0.67
CA ARG A 740 -13.22 37.54 -0.20
C ARG A 740 -13.71 38.76 0.57
N LEU A 741 -12.88 39.80 0.61
CA LEU A 741 -13.16 41.08 1.25
C LEU A 741 -13.38 42.15 0.18
N LEU A 742 -14.46 42.91 0.31
CA LEU A 742 -14.84 43.99 -0.62
C LEU A 742 -15.02 45.30 0.15
N CYS A 743 -14.29 46.34 -0.26
CA CYS A 743 -14.41 47.69 0.28
C CYS A 743 -15.02 48.63 -0.77
N ASP A 744 -16.25 49.07 -0.52
CA ASP A 744 -16.93 50.06 -1.35
C ASP A 744 -16.53 51.48 -0.90
N PRO A 745 -16.23 52.42 -1.81
CA PRO A 745 -15.90 53.79 -1.43
C PRO A 745 -17.09 54.49 -0.77
N ALA A 746 -16.81 55.36 0.19
CA ALA A 746 -17.82 56.27 0.74
C ALA A 746 -18.44 57.10 -0.41
N ARG A 747 -19.77 57.25 -0.39
CA ARG A 747 -20.51 58.00 -1.43
C ARG A 747 -20.26 59.49 -1.38
#